data_AF-A0A9X3NGJ8-F1
#
_entry.id   AF-A0A9X3NGJ8-F1
#
_cell.length_a   1.000
_cell.length_b   1.000
_cell.length_c   1.000
_cell.angle_alpha   90.00
_cell.angle_beta   90.00
_cell.angle_gamma   90.00
#
_symmetry.space_group_name_H-M   'P 1'
#
loop_
_entity.id
_entity.type
_entity.pdbx_description
1 polymer ?
#
loop_
_entity_poly.entity_id
_entity_poly.type
_entity_poly.pdbx_seq_one_letter_code
_entity_poly.pdbx_strand_id
1 'polypeptide(L)'
;MRLTTLVAALTLLLASPAAAQVTGVTADSSTPSAATGARTVYRIGLTVNAALSGTDTVRIALPGDAGAGAWQTGTLRDETRGVDVGTCVQPNAQLVSTCGLFSSQSVDAGDRLTATLRGITNPATPGNRSVAVSTTNEPQLVNSSVFNTVAGGSVSQPSLAISDPSAAAGAVTRYVVGFTVTGGLSGEANSRIAVTLPPGTGTDDWQTGTIRDVTRNVDVGSCARPAGGVSDCGFFSSGFVNAGDQLELTLRGLTNGTAGGKTVAVSTTTDLPTVTSTAATVLPGGTVTAPTVSIADPSPAAGALTRHVVRFSVSATGGLSGEAGSRIAVTLPAGTGTAGWQTGTIRDLTRNLDVGSCAIPIDGVSRCGFFSTGFVAPGDEVEVILRGLTNPAAGAKTVSVATTSDLPAVASTPFTVVAGGALTGVSVRFGLPSQVQLTTSPTGGLAGEIGSRIRLTFPAGTGFAGYANGTVRDLTRGVDVGTCGFPAALTVSCGLFSSAFVNGGDVLRVSFPLLAAPALPGPLTASTTSDLPEVGSGDTVVEPTPTPTVTATPTAEPTTVPTPVATFVPTPAPTPTATPNAEPTEGTVKVKRPGSSAYVELDAKQGIPLGSTVDTKRGAVKLRDATGGEAEFSQGIFKLSRAGGVTVLTLTEPLAPCKKASAAKKKAKSRKLWGDGKGAFRTQGKYSAATVRGTKWLVQDDCAGTLTKVTQGTVTVRDRAKTVVVRAGKSYRAKPRR
;
A
#
# COMPACT_ATOMS: atom_id res chain seq x y z
N MET A 1 -61.14 -106.27 -12.71
CA MET A 1 -61.31 -106.03 -14.15
C MET A 1 -61.43 -104.52 -14.36
N ARG A 2 -60.84 -104.01 -15.44
CA ARG A 2 -60.44 -102.61 -15.70
C ARG A 2 -61.61 -101.62 -15.79
N LEU A 3 -61.37 -100.36 -15.38
CA LEU A 3 -62.01 -99.18 -15.97
C LEU A 3 -60.92 -98.12 -16.23
N THR A 4 -60.73 -97.76 -17.49
CA THR A 4 -59.81 -96.71 -17.97
C THR A 4 -60.60 -95.44 -18.24
N THR A 5 -60.15 -94.31 -17.70
CA THR A 5 -60.66 -92.96 -17.97
C THR A 5 -59.55 -92.14 -18.62
N LEU A 6 -59.88 -91.51 -19.75
CA LEU A 6 -59.00 -90.64 -20.54
C LEU A 6 -58.84 -89.28 -19.82
N VAL A 7 -57.61 -88.78 -19.69
CA VAL A 7 -57.33 -87.38 -19.29
C VAL A 7 -56.51 -86.73 -20.40
N ALA A 8 -57.04 -85.67 -21.00
CA ALA A 8 -56.30 -84.76 -21.87
C ALA A 8 -55.80 -83.58 -21.01
N ALA A 9 -54.48 -83.40 -20.93
CA ALA A 9 -53.85 -82.28 -20.26
C ALA A 9 -53.44 -81.22 -21.29
N LEU A 10 -53.99 -80.01 -21.14
CA LEU A 10 -53.64 -78.80 -21.87
C LEU A 10 -52.47 -78.12 -21.14
N THR A 11 -51.29 -78.08 -21.76
CA THR A 11 -50.11 -77.35 -21.26
C THR A 11 -50.16 -75.89 -21.72
N LEU A 12 -50.46 -74.98 -20.78
CA LEU A 12 -50.35 -73.53 -20.97
C LEU A 12 -48.88 -73.12 -20.75
N LEU A 13 -48.18 -72.68 -21.81
CA LEU A 13 -46.87 -72.03 -21.68
C LEU A 13 -47.06 -70.63 -21.05
N LEU A 14 -46.73 -70.49 -19.78
CA LEU A 14 -46.54 -69.19 -19.14
C LEU A 14 -45.16 -68.66 -19.54
N ALA A 15 -45.12 -67.74 -20.51
CA ALA A 15 -43.94 -66.89 -20.73
C ALA A 15 -43.80 -65.96 -19.52
N SER A 16 -42.72 -66.11 -18.75
CA SER A 16 -42.37 -65.21 -17.67
C SER A 16 -42.33 -63.76 -18.18
N PRO A 17 -42.96 -62.77 -17.51
CA PRO A 17 -42.81 -61.38 -17.91
C PRO A 17 -41.33 -61.01 -17.82
N ALA A 18 -40.79 -60.42 -18.89
CA ALA A 18 -39.43 -59.89 -18.89
C ALA A 18 -39.29 -58.94 -17.69
N ALA A 19 -38.27 -59.16 -16.85
CA ALA A 19 -38.04 -58.32 -15.68
C ALA A 19 -37.90 -56.85 -16.11
N ALA A 20 -38.59 -55.93 -15.42
CA ALA A 20 -38.50 -54.51 -15.70
C ALA A 20 -37.04 -54.03 -15.57
N GLN A 21 -36.56 -53.27 -16.56
CA GLN A 21 -35.21 -52.74 -16.63
C GLN A 21 -35.27 -51.27 -17.04
N VAL A 22 -34.34 -50.46 -16.55
CA VAL A 22 -34.12 -49.10 -17.06
C VAL A 22 -33.72 -49.13 -18.54
N THR A 23 -33.90 -48.02 -19.25
CA THR A 23 -33.51 -47.91 -20.67
C THR A 23 -32.69 -46.65 -20.93
N GLY A 24 -32.10 -46.54 -22.13
CA GLY A 24 -31.39 -45.33 -22.55
C GLY A 24 -30.15 -44.99 -21.71
N VAL A 25 -29.50 -45.99 -21.12
CA VAL A 25 -28.36 -45.76 -20.23
C VAL A 25 -27.17 -45.23 -21.03
N THR A 26 -26.66 -44.06 -20.61
CA THR A 26 -25.52 -43.38 -21.23
C THR A 26 -24.52 -42.98 -20.15
N ALA A 27 -23.24 -42.88 -20.51
CA ALA A 27 -22.22 -42.40 -19.61
C ALA A 27 -21.18 -41.55 -20.35
N ASP A 28 -20.78 -40.45 -19.74
CA ASP A 28 -19.69 -39.59 -20.16
C ASP A 28 -18.73 -39.35 -19.00
N SER A 29 -17.44 -39.53 -19.24
CA SER A 29 -16.35 -39.29 -18.29
C SER A 29 -15.27 -38.37 -18.86
N SER A 30 -15.58 -37.64 -19.93
CA SER A 30 -14.62 -36.80 -20.67
C SER A 30 -14.39 -35.42 -20.07
N THR A 31 -15.20 -35.00 -19.09
CA THR A 31 -15.13 -33.65 -18.49
C THR A 31 -14.50 -33.67 -17.10
N PRO A 32 -13.31 -33.07 -16.89
CA PRO A 32 -12.57 -32.22 -17.82
C PRO A 32 -11.57 -32.99 -18.70
N SER A 33 -11.36 -34.30 -18.46
CA SER A 33 -10.50 -35.13 -19.30
C SER A 33 -10.94 -36.59 -19.34
N ALA A 34 -10.89 -37.20 -20.53
CA ALA A 34 -11.08 -38.64 -20.76
C ALA A 34 -9.78 -39.46 -20.55
N ALA A 35 -8.68 -38.83 -20.13
CA ALA A 35 -7.40 -39.50 -19.96
C ALA A 35 -7.46 -40.58 -18.86
N THR A 36 -6.66 -41.63 -19.02
CA THR A 36 -6.46 -42.67 -18.00
C THR A 36 -5.89 -42.08 -16.72
N GLY A 37 -6.45 -42.46 -15.57
CA GLY A 37 -6.04 -41.90 -14.27
C GLY A 37 -6.46 -40.44 -14.05
N ALA A 38 -7.15 -39.81 -15.02
CA ALA A 38 -7.69 -38.46 -14.86
C ALA A 38 -8.78 -38.42 -13.79
N ARG A 39 -8.74 -37.44 -12.90
CA ARG A 39 -9.92 -37.10 -12.10
C ARG A 39 -10.94 -36.39 -12.99
N THR A 40 -12.18 -36.86 -12.98
CA THR A 40 -13.24 -36.42 -13.88
C THR A 40 -14.62 -36.40 -13.22
N VAL A 41 -15.61 -35.91 -13.97
CA VAL A 41 -17.03 -35.90 -13.61
C VAL A 41 -17.74 -36.92 -14.48
N TYR A 42 -18.27 -37.96 -13.86
CA TYR A 42 -19.10 -38.94 -14.56
C TYR A 42 -20.52 -38.43 -14.63
N ARG A 43 -21.07 -38.29 -15.84
CA ARG A 43 -22.49 -37.99 -16.08
C ARG A 43 -23.16 -39.23 -16.66
N ILE A 44 -24.07 -39.83 -15.89
CA ILE A 44 -24.77 -41.05 -16.24
C ILE A 44 -26.24 -40.73 -16.48
N GLY A 45 -26.69 -40.87 -17.72
CA GLY A 45 -28.10 -40.71 -18.09
C GLY A 45 -28.83 -42.05 -18.06
N LEU A 46 -30.10 -42.07 -17.64
CA LEU A 46 -30.99 -43.22 -17.73
C LEU A 46 -32.45 -42.78 -17.90
N THR A 47 -33.30 -43.67 -18.40
CA THR A 47 -34.77 -43.52 -18.38
C THR A 47 -35.35 -44.63 -17.52
N VAL A 48 -36.17 -44.26 -16.52
CA VAL A 48 -36.84 -45.23 -15.64
C VAL A 48 -38.15 -45.66 -16.28
N ASN A 49 -38.46 -46.96 -16.31
CA ASN A 49 -39.73 -47.47 -16.82
C ASN A 49 -40.73 -47.79 -15.71
N ALA A 50 -40.27 -47.81 -14.46
CA ALA A 50 -41.09 -47.88 -13.26
C ALA A 50 -40.88 -46.62 -12.41
N ALA A 51 -41.97 -46.05 -11.89
CA ALA A 51 -41.90 -44.87 -11.03
C ALA A 51 -41.05 -45.16 -9.78
N LEU A 52 -40.33 -44.15 -9.30
CA LEU A 52 -39.52 -44.19 -8.08
C LEU A 52 -40.09 -43.23 -7.04
N SER A 53 -40.02 -43.63 -5.77
CA SER A 53 -40.43 -42.86 -4.60
C SER A 53 -39.24 -42.43 -3.75
N GLY A 54 -39.48 -41.59 -2.73
CA GLY A 54 -38.42 -41.10 -1.83
C GLY A 54 -37.68 -42.18 -1.01
N THR A 55 -38.13 -43.44 -1.04
CA THR A 55 -37.40 -44.59 -0.45
C THR A 55 -36.59 -45.40 -1.45
N ASP A 56 -36.78 -45.13 -2.74
CA ASP A 56 -36.11 -45.86 -3.82
C ASP A 56 -34.73 -45.28 -4.12
N THR A 57 -33.92 -46.10 -4.81
CA THR A 57 -32.54 -45.77 -5.11
C THR A 57 -32.18 -46.11 -6.55
N VAL A 58 -31.21 -45.37 -7.09
CA VAL A 58 -30.50 -45.70 -8.33
C VAL A 58 -29.11 -46.19 -7.94
N ARG A 59 -28.72 -47.39 -8.38
CA ARG A 59 -27.39 -47.95 -8.16
C ARG A 59 -26.57 -47.83 -9.44
N ILE A 60 -25.34 -47.35 -9.30
CA ILE A 60 -24.40 -47.13 -10.41
C ILE A 60 -23.11 -47.89 -10.09
N ALA A 61 -22.79 -48.89 -10.89
CA ALA A 61 -21.52 -49.60 -10.84
C ALA A 61 -20.55 -48.99 -11.86
N LEU A 62 -19.42 -48.48 -11.35
CA LEU A 62 -18.34 -47.90 -12.16
C LEU A 62 -17.43 -49.01 -12.74
N PRO A 63 -16.57 -48.69 -13.73
CA PRO A 63 -15.59 -49.64 -14.24
C PRO A 63 -14.65 -50.15 -13.13
N GLY A 64 -14.27 -51.43 -13.18
CA GLY A 64 -13.55 -52.12 -12.10
C GLY A 64 -12.15 -51.59 -11.74
N ASP A 65 -11.55 -50.77 -12.60
CA ASP A 65 -10.26 -50.11 -12.39
C ASP A 65 -10.38 -48.58 -12.21
N ALA A 66 -11.60 -48.05 -12.00
CA ALA A 66 -11.82 -46.66 -11.63
C ALA A 66 -11.46 -46.39 -10.16
N GLY A 67 -11.20 -45.13 -9.81
CA GLY A 67 -10.83 -44.72 -8.45
C GLY A 67 -11.85 -43.79 -7.80
N ALA A 68 -12.18 -44.03 -6.53
CA ALA A 68 -13.09 -43.21 -5.73
C ALA A 68 -12.41 -42.37 -4.63
N GLY A 69 -11.07 -42.40 -4.54
CA GLY A 69 -10.31 -41.72 -3.48
C GLY A 69 -10.34 -40.19 -3.55
N ALA A 70 -10.73 -39.61 -4.68
CA ALA A 70 -10.83 -38.17 -4.88
C ALA A 70 -12.28 -37.66 -4.89
N TRP A 71 -13.24 -38.50 -4.47
CA TRP A 71 -14.67 -38.20 -4.43
C TRP A 71 -14.96 -36.85 -3.76
N GLN A 72 -15.89 -36.09 -4.34
CA GLN A 72 -16.44 -34.90 -3.72
C GLN A 72 -17.91 -35.08 -3.37
N THR A 73 -18.77 -35.15 -4.39
CA THR A 73 -20.22 -35.16 -4.24
C THR A 73 -20.87 -35.90 -5.40
N GLY A 74 -22.14 -36.26 -5.23
CA GLY A 74 -22.95 -36.79 -6.30
C GLY A 74 -24.38 -36.28 -6.24
N THR A 75 -24.96 -35.98 -7.40
CA THR A 75 -26.32 -35.47 -7.54
C THR A 75 -27.11 -36.37 -8.47
N LEU A 76 -28.41 -36.51 -8.22
CA LEU A 76 -29.36 -37.16 -9.11
C LEU A 76 -30.41 -36.11 -9.52
N ARG A 77 -30.47 -35.83 -10.82
CA ARG A 77 -31.37 -34.83 -11.39
C ARG A 77 -32.38 -35.49 -12.30
N ASP A 78 -33.63 -35.08 -12.18
CA ASP A 78 -34.68 -35.38 -13.14
C ASP A 78 -34.66 -34.29 -14.22
N GLU A 79 -34.25 -34.67 -15.42
CA GLU A 79 -34.14 -33.77 -16.56
C GLU A 79 -35.50 -33.48 -17.20
N THR A 80 -36.47 -34.40 -17.08
CA THR A 80 -37.82 -34.17 -17.59
C THR A 80 -38.47 -33.02 -16.85
N ARG A 81 -38.28 -32.97 -15.53
CA ARG A 81 -38.85 -31.92 -14.66
C ARG A 81 -37.87 -30.78 -14.36
N GLY A 82 -36.59 -30.95 -14.67
CA GLY A 82 -35.54 -29.95 -14.44
C GLY A 82 -35.21 -29.72 -12.97
N VAL A 83 -35.42 -30.72 -12.10
CA VAL A 83 -35.25 -30.62 -10.65
C VAL A 83 -34.25 -31.65 -10.12
N ASP A 84 -33.46 -31.27 -9.11
CA ASP A 84 -32.59 -32.22 -8.41
C ASP A 84 -33.44 -33.06 -7.45
N VAL A 85 -33.51 -34.37 -7.71
CA VAL A 85 -34.39 -35.32 -7.00
C VAL A 85 -33.68 -36.13 -5.93
N GLY A 86 -32.35 -36.11 -5.90
CA GLY A 86 -31.59 -36.88 -4.93
C GLY A 86 -30.08 -36.61 -4.94
N THR A 87 -29.37 -37.36 -4.10
CA THR A 87 -27.90 -37.31 -3.99
C THR A 87 -27.31 -38.70 -4.06
N CYS A 88 -26.08 -38.79 -4.56
CA CYS A 88 -25.31 -40.02 -4.62
C CYS A 88 -24.20 -40.01 -3.57
N VAL A 89 -23.90 -41.18 -3.02
CA VAL A 89 -22.82 -41.35 -2.04
C VAL A 89 -21.52 -41.80 -2.71
N GLN A 90 -20.40 -41.64 -2.00
CA GLN A 90 -19.10 -42.12 -2.46
C GLN A 90 -19.18 -43.61 -2.87
N PRO A 91 -18.60 -43.99 -4.02
CA PRO A 91 -18.54 -45.39 -4.40
C PRO A 91 -17.88 -46.23 -3.32
N ASN A 92 -18.48 -47.37 -2.98
CA ASN A 92 -17.94 -48.31 -2.01
C ASN A 92 -16.71 -49.06 -2.56
N ALA A 93 -16.19 -50.03 -1.79
CA ALA A 93 -15.03 -50.83 -2.19
C ALA A 93 -15.26 -51.64 -3.48
N GLN A 94 -16.52 -51.93 -3.84
CA GLN A 94 -16.92 -52.58 -5.09
C GLN A 94 -17.19 -51.58 -6.22
N LEU A 95 -16.84 -50.30 -6.04
CA LEU A 95 -17.05 -49.20 -6.99
C LEU A 95 -18.52 -48.98 -7.37
N VAL A 96 -19.43 -49.23 -6.42
CA VAL A 96 -20.85 -48.97 -6.56
C VAL A 96 -21.24 -47.71 -5.80
N SER A 97 -21.79 -46.72 -6.49
CA SER A 97 -22.43 -45.53 -5.91
C SER A 97 -23.94 -45.74 -5.87
N THR A 98 -24.55 -45.45 -4.71
CA THR A 98 -26.01 -45.48 -4.55
C THR A 98 -26.52 -44.04 -4.47
N CYS A 99 -27.46 -43.70 -5.34
CA CYS A 99 -28.18 -42.43 -5.34
C CYS A 99 -29.55 -42.62 -4.68
N GLY A 100 -29.77 -41.95 -3.55
CA GLY A 100 -31.07 -41.93 -2.88
C GLY A 100 -31.89 -40.72 -3.30
N LEU A 101 -33.20 -40.90 -3.47
CA LEU A 101 -34.13 -39.80 -3.70
C LEU A 101 -34.37 -39.04 -2.38
N PHE A 102 -34.67 -37.75 -2.47
CA PHE A 102 -35.13 -36.99 -1.31
C PHE A 102 -36.53 -37.48 -0.90
N SER A 103 -36.83 -37.48 0.40
CA SER A 103 -38.06 -38.06 0.95
C SER A 103 -39.36 -37.49 0.38
N SER A 104 -39.34 -36.24 -0.13
CA SER A 104 -40.47 -35.56 -0.75
C SER A 104 -40.50 -35.64 -2.29
N GLN A 105 -39.54 -36.34 -2.91
CA GLN A 105 -39.43 -36.44 -4.36
C GLN A 105 -39.93 -37.80 -4.84
N SER A 106 -40.54 -37.78 -6.02
CA SER A 106 -40.86 -38.97 -6.84
C SER A 106 -40.29 -38.76 -8.23
N VAL A 107 -40.14 -39.82 -9.00
CA VAL A 107 -39.80 -39.80 -10.42
C VAL A 107 -40.83 -40.66 -11.13
N ASP A 108 -41.46 -40.13 -12.17
CA ASP A 108 -42.54 -40.83 -12.86
C ASP A 108 -41.97 -41.82 -13.89
N ALA A 109 -42.76 -42.84 -14.23
CA ALA A 109 -42.37 -43.78 -15.28
C ALA A 109 -42.25 -43.04 -16.62
N GLY A 110 -41.12 -43.24 -17.31
CA GLY A 110 -40.75 -42.54 -18.53
C GLY A 110 -39.84 -41.32 -18.30
N ASP A 111 -39.59 -40.91 -17.06
CA ASP A 111 -38.70 -39.78 -16.79
C ASP A 111 -37.23 -40.10 -17.04
N ARG A 112 -36.49 -39.07 -17.49
CA ARG A 112 -35.06 -39.14 -17.74
C ARG A 112 -34.30 -38.56 -16.56
N LEU A 113 -33.40 -39.37 -16.01
CA LEU A 113 -32.51 -38.98 -14.92
C LEU A 113 -31.08 -38.80 -15.40
N THR A 114 -30.36 -37.85 -14.79
CA THR A 114 -28.91 -37.73 -14.89
C THR A 114 -28.29 -37.81 -13.49
N ALA A 115 -27.49 -38.83 -13.24
CA ALA A 115 -26.60 -38.89 -12.09
C ALA A 115 -25.27 -38.22 -12.44
N THR A 116 -24.80 -37.29 -11.61
CA THR A 116 -23.50 -36.63 -11.77
C THR A 116 -22.60 -36.98 -10.60
N LEU A 117 -21.53 -37.74 -10.84
CA LEU A 117 -20.56 -38.20 -9.83
C LEU A 117 -19.24 -37.43 -9.99
N ARG A 118 -18.84 -36.69 -8.96
CA ARG A 118 -17.72 -35.74 -9.03
C ARG A 118 -16.49 -36.25 -8.30
N GLY A 119 -15.32 -36.14 -8.94
CA GLY A 119 -14.04 -36.58 -8.37
C GLY A 119 -13.76 -38.08 -8.55
N ILE A 120 -14.34 -38.69 -9.59
CA ILE A 120 -14.04 -40.08 -9.95
C ILE A 120 -12.77 -40.10 -10.80
N THR A 121 -11.85 -41.00 -10.47
CA THR A 121 -10.64 -41.22 -11.26
C THR A 121 -10.94 -42.22 -12.38
N ASN A 122 -10.65 -41.85 -13.62
CA ASN A 122 -10.81 -42.73 -14.76
C ASN A 122 -9.91 -43.98 -14.62
N PRO A 123 -10.35 -45.13 -15.18
CA PRO A 123 -9.53 -46.32 -15.41
C PRO A 123 -8.06 -46.04 -15.71
N ALA A 124 -7.17 -46.81 -15.08
CA ALA A 124 -5.73 -46.66 -15.27
C ALA A 124 -5.24 -47.13 -16.65
N THR A 125 -6.07 -47.89 -17.39
CA THR A 125 -5.72 -48.42 -18.70
C THR A 125 -6.62 -47.83 -19.80
N PRO A 126 -6.11 -47.58 -21.02
CA PRO A 126 -6.94 -47.07 -22.11
C PRO A 126 -7.96 -48.11 -22.59
N GLY A 127 -9.01 -47.65 -23.26
CA GLY A 127 -9.94 -48.48 -24.02
C GLY A 127 -11.41 -48.25 -23.68
N ASN A 128 -12.25 -49.09 -24.27
CA ASN A 128 -13.70 -48.98 -24.11
C ASN A 128 -14.13 -49.37 -22.69
N ARG A 129 -15.08 -48.63 -22.15
CA ARG A 129 -15.62 -48.75 -20.80
C ARG A 129 -17.13 -48.58 -20.82
N SER A 130 -17.79 -49.10 -19.79
CA SER A 130 -19.22 -48.91 -19.56
C SER A 130 -19.47 -48.81 -18.05
N VAL A 131 -20.56 -48.15 -17.68
CA VAL A 131 -21.13 -48.23 -16.32
C VAL A 131 -22.36 -49.12 -16.37
N ALA A 132 -22.72 -49.74 -15.25
CA ALA A 132 -23.98 -50.48 -15.13
C ALA A 132 -24.92 -49.78 -14.15
N VAL A 133 -26.20 -49.69 -14.51
CA VAL A 133 -27.21 -48.99 -13.71
C VAL A 133 -28.39 -49.91 -13.42
N SER A 134 -28.95 -49.83 -12.22
CA SER A 134 -30.24 -50.43 -11.86
C SER A 134 -30.97 -49.54 -10.86
N THR A 135 -32.27 -49.79 -10.66
CA THR A 135 -33.07 -49.12 -9.62
C THR A 135 -33.63 -50.14 -8.63
N THR A 136 -34.22 -49.67 -7.52
CA THR A 136 -34.94 -50.56 -6.59
C THR A 136 -36.09 -51.29 -7.29
N ASN A 137 -36.81 -50.61 -8.18
CA ASN A 137 -37.99 -51.16 -8.88
C ASN A 137 -37.62 -51.89 -10.19
N GLU A 138 -36.40 -51.70 -10.68
CA GLU A 138 -35.86 -52.31 -11.90
C GLU A 138 -34.46 -52.88 -11.60
N PRO A 139 -34.37 -54.02 -10.88
CA PRO A 139 -33.12 -54.48 -10.27
C PRO A 139 -32.10 -55.06 -11.26
N GLN A 140 -32.50 -55.29 -12.51
CA GLN A 140 -31.62 -55.77 -13.56
C GLN A 140 -30.59 -54.70 -13.94
N LEU A 141 -29.31 -55.07 -13.96
CA LEU A 141 -28.24 -54.18 -14.37
C LEU A 141 -28.26 -53.98 -15.89
N VAL A 142 -28.29 -52.71 -16.30
CA VAL A 142 -28.22 -52.30 -17.71
C VAL A 142 -26.92 -51.53 -17.92
N ASN A 143 -26.11 -52.01 -18.87
CA ASN A 143 -24.87 -51.34 -19.25
C ASN A 143 -25.17 -50.08 -20.08
N SER A 144 -24.39 -49.03 -19.84
CA SER A 144 -24.39 -47.85 -20.69
C SER A 144 -23.89 -48.14 -22.09
N SER A 145 -24.16 -47.22 -23.02
CA SER A 145 -23.31 -47.08 -24.21
C SER A 145 -21.83 -47.01 -23.81
N VAL A 146 -20.95 -47.57 -24.64
CA VAL A 146 -19.51 -47.53 -24.39
C VAL A 146 -18.97 -46.11 -24.50
N PHE A 147 -18.10 -45.74 -23.56
CA PHE A 147 -17.26 -44.55 -23.60
C PHE A 147 -15.79 -44.96 -23.60
N ASN A 148 -14.90 -44.08 -24.05
CA ASN A 148 -13.49 -44.41 -24.21
C ASN A 148 -12.63 -43.67 -23.20
N THR A 149 -11.71 -44.39 -22.55
CA THR A 149 -10.59 -43.78 -21.83
C THR A 149 -9.36 -43.76 -22.74
N VAL A 150 -8.75 -42.59 -22.88
CA VAL A 150 -7.58 -42.41 -23.76
C VAL A 150 -6.29 -42.38 -22.94
N ALA A 151 -5.15 -42.70 -23.55
CA ALA A 151 -3.87 -42.56 -22.87
C ALA A 151 -3.67 -41.11 -22.38
N GLY A 152 -3.23 -40.95 -21.13
CA GLY A 152 -2.90 -39.65 -20.56
C GLY A 152 -1.64 -39.04 -21.19
N GLY A 153 -1.58 -37.71 -21.20
CA GLY A 153 -0.43 -36.95 -21.65
C GLY A 153 0.49 -36.52 -20.50
N SER A 154 1.36 -35.58 -20.80
CA SER A 154 2.18 -34.84 -19.84
C SER A 154 1.96 -33.36 -20.06
N VAL A 155 2.15 -32.53 -19.03
CA VAL A 155 2.25 -31.08 -19.25
C VAL A 155 3.41 -30.77 -20.21
N SER A 156 3.37 -29.60 -20.86
CA SER A 156 4.55 -29.09 -21.57
C SER A 156 5.73 -28.95 -20.61
N GLN A 157 6.96 -28.88 -21.12
CA GLN A 157 8.12 -28.59 -20.27
C GLN A 157 7.88 -27.29 -19.48
N PRO A 158 7.86 -27.32 -18.14
CA PRO A 158 7.59 -26.11 -17.38
C PRO A 158 8.73 -25.10 -17.46
N SER A 159 8.41 -23.81 -17.39
CA SER A 159 9.36 -22.74 -17.12
C SER A 159 9.42 -22.44 -15.62
N LEU A 160 10.54 -21.91 -15.16
CA LEU A 160 10.72 -21.42 -13.79
C LEU A 160 11.39 -20.06 -13.81
N ALA A 161 10.78 -19.07 -13.15
CA ALA A 161 11.38 -17.77 -12.89
C ALA A 161 11.41 -17.49 -11.38
N ILE A 162 12.56 -16.99 -10.90
CA ILE A 162 12.84 -16.74 -9.47
C ILE A 162 13.41 -15.34 -9.20
N SER A 163 13.64 -14.55 -10.24
CA SER A 163 14.38 -13.28 -10.14
C SER A 163 13.60 -12.12 -9.55
N ASP A 164 12.30 -12.27 -9.36
CA ASP A 164 11.42 -11.20 -8.89
C ASP A 164 10.97 -11.46 -7.44
N PRO A 165 11.35 -10.62 -6.47
CA PRO A 165 12.24 -9.47 -6.59
C PRO A 165 13.74 -9.84 -6.58
N SER A 166 14.12 -11.06 -6.21
CA SER A 166 15.53 -11.44 -6.07
C SER A 166 15.80 -12.91 -6.37
N ALA A 167 16.83 -13.16 -7.20
CA ALA A 167 17.40 -14.49 -7.42
C ALA A 167 18.51 -14.85 -6.43
N ALA A 168 18.82 -14.01 -5.44
CA ALA A 168 19.91 -14.25 -4.50
C ALA A 168 19.62 -15.45 -3.59
N ALA A 169 20.65 -16.22 -3.26
CA ALA A 169 20.57 -17.29 -2.27
C ALA A 169 20.16 -16.73 -0.90
N GLY A 170 19.20 -17.38 -0.24
CA GLY A 170 18.62 -16.90 1.01
C GLY A 170 17.58 -15.78 0.84
N ALA A 171 17.35 -15.26 -0.36
CA ALA A 171 16.37 -14.21 -0.59
C ALA A 171 14.93 -14.74 -0.53
N VAL A 172 14.06 -13.96 0.12
CA VAL A 172 12.61 -14.17 0.05
C VAL A 172 12.11 -13.63 -1.29
N THR A 173 11.55 -14.52 -2.11
CA THR A 173 11.14 -14.26 -3.48
C THR A 173 9.80 -14.91 -3.85
N ARG A 174 9.39 -14.78 -5.12
CA ARG A 174 8.29 -15.56 -5.70
C ARG A 174 8.80 -16.49 -6.78
N TYR A 175 8.23 -17.68 -6.86
CA TYR A 175 8.45 -18.60 -7.98
C TYR A 175 7.28 -18.49 -8.95
N VAL A 176 7.58 -18.21 -10.21
CA VAL A 176 6.60 -18.19 -11.30
C VAL A 176 6.86 -19.40 -12.18
N VAL A 177 5.87 -20.29 -12.28
CA VAL A 177 5.95 -21.56 -13.00
C VAL A 177 4.93 -21.57 -14.13
N GLY A 178 5.39 -21.66 -15.37
CA GLY A 178 4.53 -21.63 -16.57
C GLY A 178 4.53 -22.98 -17.27
N PHE A 179 3.37 -23.48 -17.72
CA PHE A 179 3.25 -24.69 -18.54
C PHE A 179 1.88 -24.80 -19.22
N THR A 180 1.78 -25.69 -20.20
CA THR A 180 0.53 -26.05 -20.89
C THR A 180 0.02 -27.39 -20.38
N VAL A 181 -1.29 -27.50 -20.16
CA VAL A 181 -1.93 -28.79 -19.82
C VAL A 181 -2.39 -29.52 -21.08
N THR A 182 -2.31 -30.85 -21.09
CA THR A 182 -2.80 -31.67 -22.22
C THR A 182 -4.19 -32.24 -21.98
N GLY A 183 -4.58 -32.47 -20.72
CA GLY A 183 -5.96 -32.69 -20.30
C GLY A 183 -6.55 -31.46 -19.62
N GLY A 184 -7.87 -31.30 -19.67
CA GLY A 184 -8.54 -30.27 -18.87
C GLY A 184 -8.49 -30.58 -17.38
N LEU A 185 -8.55 -29.55 -16.52
CA LEU A 185 -8.64 -29.68 -15.06
C LEU A 185 -9.83 -28.85 -14.54
N SER A 186 -10.45 -29.25 -13.45
CA SER A 186 -11.52 -28.46 -12.82
C SER A 186 -11.65 -28.70 -11.32
N GLY A 187 -12.18 -27.70 -10.61
CA GLY A 187 -12.56 -27.82 -9.21
C GLY A 187 -13.66 -28.87 -9.01
N GLU A 188 -14.56 -28.96 -9.99
CA GLU A 188 -15.65 -29.94 -10.07
C GLU A 188 -15.16 -31.39 -10.03
N ALA A 189 -14.07 -31.67 -10.74
CA ALA A 189 -13.44 -32.98 -10.75
C ALA A 189 -12.45 -33.17 -9.60
N ASN A 190 -12.33 -32.21 -8.68
CA ASN A 190 -11.31 -32.22 -7.64
C ASN A 190 -9.88 -32.33 -8.21
N SER A 191 -9.64 -31.71 -9.36
CA SER A 191 -8.33 -31.75 -10.01
C SER A 191 -7.27 -31.08 -9.13
N ARG A 192 -6.03 -31.55 -9.24
CA ARG A 192 -4.87 -31.02 -8.51
C ARG A 192 -3.67 -30.85 -9.42
N ILE A 193 -2.83 -29.89 -9.06
CA ILE A 193 -1.49 -29.70 -9.62
C ILE A 193 -0.51 -29.83 -8.46
N ALA A 194 0.45 -30.74 -8.58
CA ALA A 194 1.53 -30.87 -7.62
C ALA A 194 2.77 -30.15 -8.18
N VAL A 195 3.34 -29.23 -7.40
CA VAL A 195 4.59 -28.53 -7.72
C VAL A 195 5.65 -28.90 -6.69
N THR A 196 6.62 -29.71 -7.10
CA THR A 196 7.79 -30.05 -6.28
C THR A 196 8.83 -28.94 -6.43
N LEU A 197 9.17 -28.31 -5.31
CA LEU A 197 10.14 -27.23 -5.22
C LEU A 197 11.59 -27.75 -5.23
N PRO A 198 12.56 -26.92 -5.62
CA PRO A 198 13.97 -27.24 -5.50
C PRO A 198 14.34 -27.54 -4.03
N PRO A 199 15.18 -28.54 -3.75
CA PRO A 199 15.68 -28.80 -2.41
C PRO A 199 16.33 -27.58 -1.77
N GLY A 200 16.07 -27.37 -0.48
CA GLY A 200 16.56 -26.21 0.28
C GLY A 200 15.74 -24.93 0.11
N THR A 201 14.61 -24.97 -0.61
CA THR A 201 13.67 -23.83 -0.66
C THR A 201 12.96 -23.68 0.69
N GLY A 202 13.09 -22.51 1.32
CA GLY A 202 12.43 -22.19 2.58
C GLY A 202 10.96 -21.78 2.37
N THR A 203 10.10 -22.01 3.36
CA THR A 203 8.66 -21.72 3.29
C THR A 203 8.13 -20.95 4.50
N ASP A 204 9.00 -20.50 5.39
CA ASP A 204 8.58 -19.85 6.64
C ASP A 204 7.92 -18.49 6.41
N ASP A 205 8.32 -17.80 5.36
CA ASP A 205 7.73 -16.54 4.91
C ASP A 205 6.56 -16.71 3.93
N TRP A 206 6.03 -17.93 3.78
CA TRP A 206 4.97 -18.24 2.83
C TRP A 206 3.79 -17.26 2.95
N GLN A 207 3.37 -16.71 1.81
CA GLN A 207 2.23 -15.81 1.74
C GLN A 207 1.04 -16.50 1.08
N THR A 208 1.14 -16.77 -0.23
CA THR A 208 0.04 -17.26 -1.06
C THR A 208 0.56 -18.00 -2.28
N GLY A 209 -0.27 -18.86 -2.86
CA GLY A 209 -0.05 -19.39 -4.20
C GLY A 209 -1.29 -19.22 -5.07
N THR A 210 -1.13 -18.79 -6.31
CA THR A 210 -2.24 -18.55 -7.26
C THR A 210 -2.05 -19.35 -8.53
N ILE A 211 -3.17 -19.80 -9.12
CA ILE A 211 -3.19 -20.45 -10.44
C ILE A 211 -3.91 -19.49 -11.41
N ARG A 212 -3.17 -18.97 -12.38
CA ARG A 212 -3.70 -18.15 -13.47
C ARG A 212 -3.84 -19.02 -14.71
N ASP A 213 -5.03 -19.06 -15.29
CA ASP A 213 -5.18 -19.45 -16.69
C ASP A 213 -4.85 -18.24 -17.56
N VAL A 214 -3.70 -18.29 -18.22
CA VAL A 214 -3.18 -17.20 -19.05
C VAL A 214 -3.95 -17.13 -20.37
N THR A 215 -4.36 -18.27 -20.93
CA THR A 215 -5.15 -18.33 -22.17
C THR A 215 -6.47 -17.59 -22.03
N ARG A 216 -7.16 -17.77 -20.89
CA ARG A 216 -8.44 -17.13 -20.59
C ARG A 216 -8.32 -15.86 -19.75
N ASN A 217 -7.11 -15.53 -19.29
CA ASN A 217 -6.82 -14.39 -18.44
C ASN A 217 -7.73 -14.34 -17.18
N VAL A 218 -7.78 -15.45 -16.43
CA VAL A 218 -8.60 -15.59 -15.22
C VAL A 218 -7.89 -16.40 -14.14
N ASP A 219 -8.08 -16.05 -12.86
CA ASP A 219 -7.57 -16.84 -11.73
C ASP A 219 -8.53 -18.01 -11.48
N VAL A 220 -8.00 -19.23 -11.53
CA VAL A 220 -8.80 -20.46 -11.52
C VAL A 220 -8.62 -21.28 -10.25
N GLY A 221 -7.63 -20.94 -9.42
CA GLY A 221 -7.35 -21.65 -8.19
C GLY A 221 -6.21 -21.07 -7.39
N SER A 222 -5.78 -21.84 -6.39
CA SER A 222 -4.75 -21.46 -5.43
C SER A 222 -3.89 -22.65 -5.02
N CYS A 223 -2.68 -22.36 -4.57
CA CYS A 223 -1.76 -23.35 -4.03
C CYS A 223 -1.60 -23.23 -2.52
N ALA A 224 -1.46 -24.37 -1.85
CA ALA A 224 -1.19 -24.43 -0.42
C ALA A 224 0.30 -24.17 -0.12
N ARG A 225 0.59 -23.77 1.14
CA ARG A 225 1.97 -23.71 1.64
C ARG A 225 2.65 -25.06 1.37
N PRO A 226 3.84 -25.08 0.77
CA PRO A 226 4.52 -26.34 0.47
C PRO A 226 4.81 -27.14 1.73
N ALA A 227 4.49 -28.43 1.69
CA ALA A 227 4.78 -29.39 2.76
C ALA A 227 5.67 -30.50 2.19
N GLY A 228 6.77 -30.83 2.88
CA GLY A 228 7.74 -31.80 2.36
C GLY A 228 8.35 -31.42 1.01
N GLY A 229 8.40 -30.11 0.68
CA GLY A 229 8.89 -29.60 -0.59
C GLY A 229 7.88 -29.63 -1.74
N VAL A 230 6.63 -30.04 -1.51
CA VAL A 230 5.58 -30.07 -2.54
C VAL A 230 4.46 -29.08 -2.20
N SER A 231 4.11 -28.23 -3.15
CA SER A 231 2.92 -27.38 -3.09
C SER A 231 1.77 -28.08 -3.82
N ASP A 232 0.70 -28.38 -3.08
CA ASP A 232 -0.54 -28.92 -3.65
C ASP A 232 -1.47 -27.77 -4.04
N CYS A 233 -1.83 -27.70 -5.32
CA CYS A 233 -2.63 -26.65 -5.91
C CYS A 233 -4.01 -27.16 -6.30
N GLY A 234 -5.06 -26.47 -5.83
CA GLY A 234 -6.45 -26.79 -6.10
C GLY A 234 -7.17 -25.68 -6.85
N PHE A 235 -8.27 -26.05 -7.51
CA PHE A 235 -9.11 -25.13 -8.28
C PHE A 235 -10.29 -24.63 -7.43
N PHE A 236 -10.77 -23.42 -7.73
CA PHE A 236 -12.02 -22.93 -7.16
C PHE A 236 -13.20 -23.79 -7.64
N SER A 237 -14.34 -23.74 -6.95
CA SER A 237 -15.50 -24.59 -7.25
C SER A 237 -16.00 -24.46 -8.70
N SER A 238 -15.93 -23.27 -9.28
CA SER A 238 -16.22 -22.99 -10.69
C SER A 238 -14.97 -22.87 -11.57
N GLY A 239 -13.79 -23.04 -11.00
CA GLY A 239 -12.51 -22.99 -11.72
C GLY A 239 -12.37 -24.21 -12.61
N PHE A 240 -12.06 -23.99 -13.88
CA PHE A 240 -11.72 -25.04 -14.84
C PHE A 240 -10.65 -24.51 -15.78
N VAL A 241 -9.96 -25.39 -16.50
CA VAL A 241 -9.02 -25.12 -17.59
C VAL A 241 -9.20 -26.20 -18.64
N ASN A 242 -9.08 -25.85 -19.92
CA ASN A 242 -9.26 -26.78 -21.02
C ASN A 242 -7.93 -27.41 -21.43
N ALA A 243 -7.99 -28.54 -22.12
CA ALA A 243 -6.84 -29.10 -22.81
C ALA A 243 -6.23 -28.04 -23.76
N GLY A 244 -4.92 -27.83 -23.67
CA GLY A 244 -4.18 -26.82 -24.45
C GLY A 244 -4.07 -25.44 -23.79
N ASP A 245 -4.73 -25.19 -22.65
CA ASP A 245 -4.61 -23.91 -21.94
C ASP A 245 -3.23 -23.75 -21.29
N GLN A 246 -2.72 -22.51 -21.26
CA GLN A 246 -1.48 -22.13 -20.58
C GLN A 246 -1.77 -21.69 -19.15
N LEU A 247 -1.06 -22.27 -18.20
CA LEU A 247 -1.15 -21.91 -16.79
C LEU A 247 0.12 -21.21 -16.33
N GLU A 248 -0.06 -20.22 -15.45
CA GLU A 248 1.00 -19.60 -14.68
C GLU A 248 0.67 -19.74 -13.19
N LEU A 249 1.54 -20.43 -12.46
CA LEU A 249 1.47 -20.56 -11.02
C LEU A 249 2.42 -19.56 -10.40
N THR A 250 1.93 -18.72 -9.49
CA THR A 250 2.78 -17.79 -8.73
C THR A 250 2.76 -18.16 -7.25
N LEU A 251 3.91 -18.60 -6.73
CA LEU A 251 4.12 -19.02 -5.35
C LEU A 251 4.93 -17.95 -4.60
N ARG A 252 4.37 -17.31 -3.57
CA ARG A 252 4.92 -16.11 -2.93
C ARG A 252 5.41 -16.39 -1.52
N GLY A 253 6.52 -15.74 -1.12
CA GLY A 253 7.11 -15.92 0.20
C GLY A 253 7.96 -17.18 0.31
N LEU A 254 8.64 -17.55 -0.78
CA LEU A 254 9.59 -18.67 -0.78
C LEU A 254 11.00 -18.12 -0.59
N THR A 255 11.82 -18.82 0.20
CA THR A 255 13.23 -18.45 0.38
C THR A 255 14.10 -19.28 -0.56
N ASN A 256 14.89 -18.62 -1.40
CA ASN A 256 15.84 -19.31 -2.29
C ASN A 256 16.85 -20.14 -1.47
N GLY A 257 17.13 -21.36 -1.94
CA GLY A 257 18.19 -22.20 -1.39
C GLY A 257 19.59 -21.73 -1.79
N THR A 258 20.55 -22.65 -1.79
CA THR A 258 21.94 -22.38 -2.20
C THR A 258 22.05 -21.97 -3.67
N ALA A 259 23.09 -21.22 -4.03
CA ALA A 259 23.36 -20.81 -5.42
C ALA A 259 23.50 -22.02 -6.39
N GLY A 260 23.19 -21.79 -7.67
CA GLY A 260 23.25 -22.80 -8.73
C GLY A 260 21.93 -22.98 -9.47
N GLY A 261 21.92 -23.90 -10.44
CA GLY A 261 20.72 -24.24 -11.21
C GLY A 261 19.67 -24.95 -10.35
N LYS A 262 18.43 -24.49 -10.42
CA LYS A 262 17.27 -25.02 -9.71
C LYS A 262 16.15 -25.34 -10.69
N THR A 263 15.48 -26.45 -10.46
CA THR A 263 14.31 -26.86 -11.24
C THR A 263 13.13 -27.12 -10.31
N VAL A 264 11.93 -26.93 -10.84
CA VAL A 264 10.71 -27.45 -10.24
C VAL A 264 10.25 -28.66 -11.04
N ALA A 265 9.45 -29.52 -10.41
CA ALA A 265 8.79 -30.62 -11.11
C ALA A 265 7.27 -30.47 -10.97
N VAL A 266 6.54 -30.62 -12.07
CA VAL A 266 5.09 -30.40 -12.12
C VAL A 266 4.39 -31.67 -12.60
N SER A 267 3.33 -32.06 -11.91
CA SER A 267 2.36 -33.04 -12.41
C SER A 267 0.95 -32.55 -12.14
N THR A 268 -0.01 -33.06 -12.92
CA THR A 268 -1.43 -32.78 -12.72
C THR A 268 -2.18 -34.08 -12.52
N THR A 269 -3.41 -34.00 -12.02
CA THR A 269 -4.28 -35.17 -11.92
C THR A 269 -4.76 -35.71 -13.27
N THR A 270 -4.43 -35.07 -14.39
CA THR A 270 -4.77 -35.53 -15.76
C THR A 270 -3.55 -35.82 -16.62
N ASP A 271 -2.38 -35.31 -16.23
CA ASP A 271 -1.12 -35.39 -16.95
C ASP A 271 -0.04 -35.94 -16.00
N LEU A 272 0.21 -37.26 -16.07
CA LEU A 272 0.76 -38.03 -14.94
C LEU A 272 2.21 -38.52 -15.00
N PRO A 273 3.03 -38.37 -16.05
CA PRO A 273 4.45 -38.27 -15.76
C PRO A 273 4.73 -36.85 -15.27
N THR A 274 5.33 -36.75 -14.08
CA THR A 274 5.88 -35.49 -13.59
C THR A 274 6.94 -34.98 -14.57
N VAL A 275 6.86 -33.70 -14.94
CA VAL A 275 7.78 -33.05 -15.88
C VAL A 275 8.64 -32.04 -15.14
N THR A 276 9.95 -32.12 -15.34
CA THR A 276 10.93 -31.20 -14.75
C THR A 276 11.07 -29.94 -15.61
N SER A 277 11.11 -28.78 -14.96
CA SER A 277 11.26 -27.49 -15.62
C SER A 277 12.64 -27.30 -16.26
N THR A 278 12.75 -26.30 -17.13
CA THR A 278 14.06 -25.69 -17.39
C THR A 278 14.65 -25.12 -16.10
N ALA A 279 15.99 -25.14 -15.97
CA ALA A 279 16.64 -24.64 -14.76
C ALA A 279 16.64 -23.11 -14.71
N ALA A 280 16.27 -22.56 -13.55
CA ALA A 280 16.50 -21.17 -13.18
C ALA A 280 17.78 -21.07 -12.32
N THR A 281 18.54 -20.00 -12.43
CA THR A 281 19.80 -19.85 -11.68
C THR A 281 19.58 -19.03 -10.41
N VAL A 282 19.79 -19.65 -9.24
CA VAL A 282 19.98 -18.91 -7.98
C VAL A 282 21.39 -18.34 -7.98
N LEU A 283 21.50 -17.03 -7.76
CA LEU A 283 22.76 -16.31 -7.71
C LEU A 283 23.32 -16.31 -6.27
N PRO A 284 24.63 -16.14 -6.09
CA PRO A 284 25.19 -15.88 -4.77
C PRO A 284 24.50 -14.69 -4.08
N GLY A 285 24.31 -14.81 -2.77
CA GLY A 285 23.80 -13.72 -1.93
C GLY A 285 24.79 -12.56 -1.85
N GLY A 286 24.25 -11.37 -1.62
CA GLY A 286 25.02 -10.15 -1.37
C GLY A 286 24.77 -9.59 0.01
N THR A 287 25.39 -8.46 0.29
CA THR A 287 25.09 -7.61 1.44
C THR A 287 24.72 -6.22 0.95
N VAL A 288 23.98 -5.46 1.75
CA VAL A 288 23.81 -4.02 1.50
C VAL A 288 25.15 -3.31 1.54
N THR A 289 25.25 -2.13 0.91
CA THR A 289 26.41 -1.25 1.12
C THR A 289 26.48 -0.81 2.58
N ALA A 290 27.67 -0.45 3.07
CA ALA A 290 27.84 0.13 4.40
C ALA A 290 26.85 1.30 4.61
N PRO A 291 25.88 1.20 5.54
CA PRO A 291 24.89 2.25 5.71
C PRO A 291 25.52 3.56 6.21
N THR A 292 24.92 4.68 5.84
CA THR A 292 25.20 5.99 6.45
C THR A 292 24.02 6.40 7.31
N VAL A 293 24.27 7.11 8.41
CA VAL A 293 23.23 7.52 9.37
C VAL A 293 23.36 9.00 9.67
N SER A 294 22.27 9.74 9.56
CA SER A 294 22.14 11.12 10.04
C SER A 294 21.09 11.23 11.14
N ILE A 295 21.46 11.89 12.23
CA ILE A 295 20.61 12.16 13.39
C ILE A 295 20.57 13.65 13.74
N ALA A 296 21.14 14.51 12.89
CA ALA A 296 21.34 15.92 13.19
C ALA A 296 20.03 16.71 13.28
N ASP A 297 18.96 16.22 12.65
CA ASP A 297 17.67 16.91 12.61
C ASP A 297 16.69 16.31 13.61
N PRO A 298 16.17 17.09 14.58
CA PRO A 298 16.57 18.45 14.91
C PRO A 298 17.78 18.49 15.87
N SER A 299 18.20 17.37 16.45
CA SER A 299 19.31 17.35 17.39
C SER A 299 20.07 16.01 17.40
N PRO A 300 21.42 16.03 17.30
CA PRO A 300 22.27 14.87 17.50
C PRO A 300 22.62 14.62 18.98
N ALA A 301 22.05 15.40 19.91
CA ALA A 301 22.42 15.34 21.33
C ALA A 301 21.89 14.08 22.02
N ALA A 302 22.63 13.57 23.00
CA ALA A 302 22.22 12.47 23.85
C ALA A 302 20.90 12.80 24.57
N GLY A 303 19.94 11.87 24.57
CA GLY A 303 18.63 12.09 25.17
C GLY A 303 17.68 12.99 24.35
N ALA A 304 18.12 13.55 23.23
CA ALA A 304 17.26 14.34 22.37
C ALA A 304 16.29 13.46 21.57
N LEU A 305 15.03 13.91 21.46
CA LEU A 305 14.07 13.34 20.52
C LEU A 305 14.44 13.77 19.09
N THR A 306 14.62 12.79 18.20
CA THR A 306 15.15 13.01 16.85
C THR A 306 14.56 12.06 15.80
N ARG A 307 14.98 12.20 14.54
CA ARG A 307 14.79 11.20 13.48
C ARG A 307 16.13 10.60 13.07
N HIS A 308 16.16 9.29 12.85
CA HIS A 308 17.33 8.60 12.30
C HIS A 308 17.08 8.39 10.81
N VAL A 309 17.91 8.98 9.97
CA VAL A 309 17.89 8.81 8.51
C VAL A 309 19.01 7.85 8.13
N VAL A 310 18.66 6.65 7.70
CA VAL A 310 19.58 5.56 7.36
C VAL A 310 19.57 5.36 5.85
N ARG A 311 20.71 5.50 5.18
CA ARG A 311 20.82 5.30 3.72
C ARG A 311 21.80 4.18 3.37
N PHE A 312 21.43 3.36 2.40
CA PHE A 312 22.24 2.26 1.87
C PHE A 312 21.71 1.84 0.50
N SER A 313 22.52 1.14 -0.30
CA SER A 313 22.04 0.45 -1.50
C SER A 313 21.89 -1.03 -1.24
N VAL A 314 20.85 -1.64 -1.81
CA VAL A 314 20.73 -3.11 -1.87
C VAL A 314 21.74 -3.67 -2.87
N SER A 315 22.14 -4.94 -2.71
CA SER A 315 23.13 -5.51 -3.63
C SER A 315 22.58 -5.67 -5.05
N ALA A 316 23.46 -5.95 -6.02
CA ALA A 316 23.08 -6.22 -7.41
C ALA A 316 22.14 -7.42 -7.59
N THR A 317 21.99 -8.27 -6.57
CA THR A 317 21.03 -9.38 -6.55
C THR A 317 19.95 -9.21 -5.49
N GLY A 318 20.00 -8.14 -4.68
CA GLY A 318 19.24 -7.95 -3.44
C GLY A 318 17.88 -7.25 -3.57
N GLY A 319 17.13 -7.46 -4.66
CA GLY A 319 15.82 -6.82 -4.81
C GLY A 319 14.81 -7.20 -3.71
N LEU A 320 13.87 -6.29 -3.40
CA LEU A 320 12.89 -6.44 -2.33
C LEU A 320 11.48 -6.08 -2.83
N SER A 321 10.44 -6.74 -2.35
CA SER A 321 9.05 -6.36 -2.65
C SER A 321 8.06 -6.76 -1.55
N GLY A 322 6.96 -6.01 -1.45
CA GLY A 322 5.85 -6.37 -0.56
C GLY A 322 5.14 -7.64 -0.99
N GLU A 323 5.09 -7.88 -2.29
CA GLU A 323 4.45 -9.04 -2.91
C GLU A 323 5.17 -10.37 -2.68
N ALA A 324 6.48 -10.33 -2.38
CA ALA A 324 7.22 -11.48 -1.91
C ALA A 324 7.25 -11.57 -0.37
N GLY A 325 6.87 -10.50 0.34
CA GLY A 325 7.00 -10.42 1.79
C GLY A 325 8.40 -10.03 2.28
N SER A 326 9.19 -9.36 1.44
CA SER A 326 10.52 -8.90 1.80
C SER A 326 10.50 -7.94 2.99
N ARG A 327 11.58 -7.92 3.78
CA ARG A 327 11.70 -7.06 4.96
C ARG A 327 13.08 -6.41 5.05
N ILE A 328 13.15 -5.28 5.74
CA ILE A 328 14.39 -4.64 6.18
C ILE A 328 14.40 -4.67 7.70
N ALA A 329 15.52 -5.10 8.28
CA ALA A 329 15.76 -5.04 9.72
C ALA A 329 16.81 -3.96 9.99
N VAL A 330 16.45 -2.96 10.81
CA VAL A 330 17.34 -1.90 11.25
C VAL A 330 17.58 -2.04 12.75
N THR A 331 18.78 -2.45 13.14
CA THR A 331 19.18 -2.60 14.55
C THR A 331 19.78 -1.29 15.05
N LEU A 332 19.12 -0.70 16.03
CA LEU A 332 19.50 0.58 16.62
C LEU A 332 20.58 0.39 17.70
N PRO A 333 21.39 1.45 17.99
CA PRO A 333 22.33 1.40 19.09
C PRO A 333 21.62 1.16 20.43
N ALA A 334 22.27 0.41 21.33
CA ALA A 334 21.78 0.22 22.68
C ALA A 334 21.55 1.57 23.40
N GLY A 335 20.45 1.65 24.15
CA GLY A 335 20.03 2.88 24.84
C GLY A 335 19.21 3.86 23.97
N THR A 336 18.92 3.53 22.70
CA THR A 336 18.00 4.32 21.89
C THR A 336 16.57 4.18 22.42
N GLY A 337 15.93 5.29 22.77
CA GLY A 337 14.57 5.29 23.34
C GLY A 337 13.48 5.32 22.25
N THR A 338 12.36 4.64 22.51
CA THR A 338 11.23 4.52 21.57
C THR A 338 9.91 5.09 22.10
N ALA A 339 9.90 5.67 23.31
CA ALA A 339 8.68 6.21 23.94
C ALA A 339 8.05 7.36 23.13
N GLY A 340 8.86 8.11 22.37
CA GLY A 340 8.41 9.17 21.49
C GLY A 340 8.09 8.72 20.06
N TRP A 341 8.09 7.41 19.78
CA TRP A 341 7.96 6.87 18.43
C TRP A 341 6.72 7.40 17.72
N GLN A 342 6.89 7.72 16.44
CA GLN A 342 5.80 8.19 15.59
C GLN A 342 5.58 7.27 14.40
N THR A 343 6.60 7.15 13.55
CA THR A 343 6.50 6.43 12.28
C THR A 343 7.89 6.10 11.75
N GLY A 344 7.95 5.11 10.87
CA GLY A 344 9.10 4.92 10.01
C GLY A 344 8.68 4.71 8.56
N THR A 345 9.49 5.20 7.63
CA THR A 345 9.22 5.16 6.19
C THR A 345 10.38 4.55 5.45
N ILE A 346 10.08 3.78 4.40
CA ILE A 346 11.07 3.28 3.44
C ILE A 346 10.86 4.06 2.15
N ARG A 347 11.91 4.73 1.68
CA ARG A 347 11.93 5.45 0.41
C ARG A 347 12.98 4.82 -0.49
N ASP A 348 12.57 4.47 -1.69
CA ASP A 348 13.48 4.16 -2.78
C ASP A 348 13.94 5.48 -3.39
N LEU A 349 15.22 5.81 -3.21
CA LEU A 349 15.81 7.04 -3.69
C LEU A 349 16.05 7.00 -5.21
N THR A 350 16.39 5.84 -5.77
CA THR A 350 16.57 5.68 -7.22
C THR A 350 15.28 6.01 -7.97
N ARG A 351 14.13 5.56 -7.46
CA ARG A 351 12.81 5.80 -8.06
C ARG A 351 12.05 6.96 -7.44
N ASN A 352 12.63 7.62 -6.44
CA ASN A 352 12.06 8.75 -5.71
C ASN A 352 10.62 8.45 -5.18
N LEU A 353 10.41 7.26 -4.61
CA LEU A 353 9.10 6.76 -4.21
C LEU A 353 9.10 6.20 -2.79
N ASP A 354 8.07 6.48 -2.01
CA ASP A 354 7.85 5.81 -0.73
C ASP A 354 7.24 4.44 -0.97
N VAL A 355 7.95 3.40 -0.53
CA VAL A 355 7.67 2.00 -0.88
C VAL A 355 7.24 1.16 0.31
N GLY A 356 7.36 1.68 1.52
CA GLY A 356 6.98 0.96 2.71
C GLY A 356 7.09 1.76 3.99
N SER A 357 6.97 1.04 5.10
CA SER A 357 6.95 1.61 6.44
C SER A 357 7.67 0.70 7.43
N CYS A 358 8.11 1.29 8.55
CA CYS A 358 8.74 0.56 9.64
C CYS A 358 7.85 0.55 10.88
N ALA A 359 7.88 -0.57 11.60
CA ALA A 359 7.28 -0.67 12.91
C ALA A 359 8.17 -0.02 13.98
N ILE A 360 7.57 0.34 15.12
CA ILE A 360 8.31 0.73 16.32
C ILE A 360 9.40 -0.31 16.63
N PRO A 361 10.62 0.11 16.98
CA PRO A 361 11.67 -0.84 17.35
C PRO A 361 11.28 -1.65 18.59
N ILE A 362 11.41 -2.97 18.49
CA ILE A 362 11.24 -3.92 19.59
C ILE A 362 12.53 -4.72 19.70
N ASP A 363 13.04 -4.85 20.93
CA ASP A 363 14.35 -5.45 21.23
C ASP A 363 15.51 -4.78 20.46
N GLY A 364 15.41 -3.46 20.27
CA GLY A 364 16.40 -2.67 19.54
C GLY A 364 16.31 -2.78 18.01
N VAL A 365 15.36 -3.56 17.45
CA VAL A 365 15.23 -3.77 16.00
C VAL A 365 13.93 -3.18 15.46
N SER A 366 14.04 -2.23 14.53
CA SER A 366 12.93 -1.79 13.70
C SER A 366 12.77 -2.72 12.50
N ARG A 367 11.61 -3.36 12.41
CA ARG A 367 11.26 -4.26 11.31
C ARG A 367 10.40 -3.51 10.31
N CYS A 368 10.92 -3.35 9.10
CA CYS A 368 10.26 -2.61 8.03
C CYS A 368 9.69 -3.55 6.98
N GLY A 369 8.50 -3.20 6.47
CA GLY A 369 7.80 -3.93 5.42
C GLY A 369 7.35 -2.97 4.31
N PHE A 370 7.06 -3.55 3.14
CA PHE A 370 6.68 -2.82 1.95
C PHE A 370 5.17 -2.75 1.78
N PHE A 371 4.68 -1.72 1.08
CA PHE A 371 3.30 -1.69 0.61
C PHE A 371 3.05 -2.81 -0.41
N SER A 372 1.78 -3.15 -0.67
CA SER A 372 1.42 -4.28 -1.54
C SER A 372 2.05 -4.21 -2.94
N THR A 373 2.23 -3.01 -3.48
CA THR A 373 2.91 -2.77 -4.77
C THR A 373 4.29 -2.12 -4.61
N GLY A 374 4.76 -1.98 -3.38
CA GLY A 374 6.07 -1.42 -3.06
C GLY A 374 7.16 -2.43 -3.38
N PHE A 375 8.21 -1.98 -4.06
CA PHE A 375 9.39 -2.77 -4.36
C PHE A 375 10.64 -1.89 -4.36
N VAL A 376 11.81 -2.51 -4.36
CA VAL A 376 13.14 -1.91 -4.56
C VAL A 376 13.87 -2.85 -5.53
N ALA A 377 14.36 -2.34 -6.65
CA ALA A 377 15.05 -3.18 -7.62
C ALA A 377 16.47 -3.52 -7.12
N PRO A 378 17.08 -4.61 -7.60
CA PRO A 378 18.47 -4.90 -7.26
C PRO A 378 19.40 -3.72 -7.64
N GLY A 379 20.31 -3.35 -6.74
CA GLY A 379 21.22 -2.22 -6.88
C GLY A 379 20.64 -0.84 -6.50
N ASP A 380 19.35 -0.71 -6.19
CA ASP A 380 18.75 0.58 -5.86
C ASP A 380 19.22 1.15 -4.52
N GLU A 381 19.21 2.48 -4.40
CA GLU A 381 19.47 3.21 -3.17
C GLU A 381 18.18 3.38 -2.35
N VAL A 382 18.27 3.11 -1.05
CA VAL A 382 17.16 3.12 -0.10
C VAL A 382 17.46 4.07 1.05
N GLU A 383 16.47 4.85 1.43
CA GLU A 383 16.45 5.66 2.65
C GLU A 383 15.36 5.14 3.60
N VAL A 384 15.78 4.79 4.83
CA VAL A 384 14.88 4.48 5.93
C VAL A 384 14.89 5.66 6.90
N ILE A 385 13.73 6.27 7.14
CA ILE A 385 13.58 7.35 8.13
C ILE A 385 12.80 6.81 9.32
N LEU A 386 13.38 6.86 10.51
CA LEU A 386 12.75 6.45 11.77
C LEU A 386 12.52 7.68 12.64
N ARG A 387 11.26 8.07 12.90
CA ARG A 387 10.90 9.32 13.57
C ARG A 387 10.44 9.09 15.01
N GLY A 388 10.86 9.99 15.90
CA GLY A 388 10.47 9.96 17.32
C GLY A 388 11.35 9.04 18.16
N LEU A 389 12.61 8.86 17.76
CA LEU A 389 13.59 8.11 18.55
C LEU A 389 14.32 9.07 19.49
N THR A 390 14.65 8.60 20.69
CA THR A 390 15.52 9.33 21.61
C THR A 390 16.96 8.82 21.47
N ASN A 391 17.91 9.72 21.24
CA ASN A 391 19.31 9.32 21.08
C ASN A 391 19.89 8.67 22.35
N PRO A 392 20.75 7.65 22.19
CA PRO A 392 21.44 6.99 23.30
C PRO A 392 22.46 7.92 23.97
N ALA A 393 23.22 7.41 24.95
CA ALA A 393 24.34 8.14 25.54
C ALA A 393 25.38 8.60 24.49
N ALA A 394 26.06 9.71 24.76
CA ALA A 394 27.05 10.30 23.84
C ALA A 394 28.18 9.33 23.45
N GLY A 395 28.82 9.61 22.32
CA GLY A 395 29.92 8.82 21.76
C GLY A 395 29.63 8.30 20.35
N ALA A 396 30.59 7.57 19.79
CA ALA A 396 30.43 6.92 18.49
C ALA A 396 29.42 5.77 18.59
N LYS A 397 28.50 5.71 17.62
CA LYS A 397 27.44 4.70 17.50
C LYS A 397 27.39 4.14 16.08
N THR A 398 26.79 2.98 15.96
CA THR A 398 26.51 2.32 14.67
C THR A 398 25.09 1.77 14.67
N VAL A 399 24.46 1.77 13.51
CA VAL A 399 23.23 1.02 13.22
C VAL A 399 23.64 -0.18 12.35
N SER A 400 23.00 -1.33 12.48
CA SER A 400 23.18 -2.42 11.50
C SER A 400 21.91 -2.65 10.69
N VAL A 401 22.09 -2.93 9.39
CA VAL A 401 21.01 -3.16 8.45
C VAL A 401 21.18 -4.53 7.80
N ALA A 402 20.11 -5.31 7.78
CA ALA A 402 19.96 -6.49 6.94
C ALA A 402 18.66 -6.39 6.14
N THR A 403 18.62 -7.04 4.99
CA THR A 403 17.37 -7.24 4.25
C THR A 403 17.10 -8.74 4.13
N THR A 404 15.89 -9.12 3.76
CA THR A 404 15.60 -10.52 3.45
C THR A 404 16.37 -11.05 2.25
N SER A 405 16.97 -10.18 1.42
CA SER A 405 17.72 -10.56 0.21
C SER A 405 19.24 -10.32 0.34
N ASP A 406 19.66 -9.59 1.38
CA ASP A 406 21.04 -9.19 1.64
C ASP A 406 21.43 -9.54 3.06
N LEU A 407 22.25 -10.58 3.21
CA LEU A 407 22.68 -11.16 4.48
C LEU A 407 24.20 -11.44 4.46
N PRO A 408 24.90 -11.33 5.60
CA PRO A 408 24.41 -10.93 6.92
C PRO A 408 24.22 -9.41 7.07
N ALA A 409 23.78 -8.98 8.26
CA ALA A 409 23.64 -7.56 8.58
C ALA A 409 24.98 -6.80 8.46
N VAL A 410 24.93 -5.58 7.91
CA VAL A 410 26.09 -4.69 7.74
C VAL A 410 25.97 -3.52 8.70
N ALA A 411 27.04 -3.25 9.46
CA ALA A 411 27.13 -2.09 10.33
C ALA A 411 27.36 -0.80 9.52
N SER A 412 26.74 0.29 9.94
CA SER A 412 26.90 1.61 9.37
C SER A 412 28.30 2.14 9.59
N THR A 413 28.72 3.12 8.79
CA THR A 413 29.80 4.02 9.20
C THR A 413 29.45 4.63 10.57
N PRO A 414 30.41 4.74 11.52
CA PRO A 414 30.13 5.33 12.82
C PRO A 414 29.59 6.75 12.70
N PHE A 415 28.54 7.05 13.44
CA PHE A 415 28.02 8.41 13.62
C PHE A 415 28.17 8.82 15.08
N THR A 416 28.27 10.13 15.33
CA THR A 416 28.51 10.65 16.68
C THR A 416 27.22 11.16 17.29
N VAL A 417 26.87 10.64 18.46
CA VAL A 417 25.93 11.28 19.38
C VAL A 417 26.72 12.24 20.25
N VAL A 418 26.36 13.52 20.24
CA VAL A 418 27.06 14.55 21.01
C VAL A 418 26.50 14.64 22.42
N ALA A 419 27.23 15.28 23.33
CA ALA A 419 26.73 15.53 24.68
C ALA A 419 25.47 16.41 24.64
N GLY A 420 24.53 16.13 25.55
CA GLY A 420 23.38 16.98 25.82
C GLY A 420 23.81 18.35 26.34
N GLY A 421 23.11 19.39 25.89
CA GLY A 421 23.21 20.73 26.45
C GLY A 421 22.00 21.06 27.33
N ALA A 422 22.14 22.10 28.15
CA ALA A 422 21.05 22.66 28.93
C ALA A 422 20.61 24.00 28.32
N LEU A 423 19.35 24.38 28.57
CA LEU A 423 18.85 25.70 28.22
C LEU A 423 19.67 26.80 28.90
N THR A 424 19.76 27.97 28.26
CA THR A 424 20.35 29.17 28.84
C THR A 424 19.39 30.36 28.75
N GLY A 425 19.65 31.43 29.52
CA GLY A 425 18.83 32.64 29.46
C GLY A 425 17.37 32.46 29.87
N VAL A 426 17.06 31.42 30.66
CA VAL A 426 15.71 31.16 31.17
C VAL A 426 15.29 32.30 32.09
N SER A 427 14.24 33.02 31.74
CA SER A 427 13.69 34.13 32.52
C SER A 427 12.18 34.21 32.38
N VAL A 428 11.50 34.70 33.42
CA VAL A 428 10.06 34.96 33.40
C VAL A 428 9.78 36.39 33.84
N ARG A 429 8.90 37.07 33.10
CA ARG A 429 8.37 38.40 33.42
C ARG A 429 6.85 38.31 33.47
N PHE A 430 6.28 38.66 34.61
CA PHE A 430 4.82 38.76 34.75
C PHE A 430 4.36 40.14 34.30
N GLY A 431 3.36 40.16 33.42
CA GLY A 431 2.81 41.35 32.79
C GLY A 431 1.64 41.00 31.87
N LEU A 432 1.21 41.96 31.05
CA LEU A 432 0.14 41.79 30.07
C LEU A 432 0.68 42.06 28.65
N PRO A 433 1.14 41.04 27.91
CA PRO A 433 1.23 39.61 28.27
C PRO A 433 2.45 39.25 29.14
N SER A 434 2.35 38.15 29.89
CA SER A 434 3.47 37.56 30.62
C SER A 434 4.40 36.84 29.65
N GLN A 435 5.71 36.91 29.89
CA GLN A 435 6.73 36.47 28.94
C GLN A 435 7.73 35.54 29.61
N VAL A 436 7.93 34.36 29.03
CA VAL A 436 9.06 33.48 29.35
C VAL A 436 10.04 33.56 28.19
N GLN A 437 11.32 33.83 28.46
CA GLN A 437 12.38 33.77 27.47
C GLN A 437 13.34 32.65 27.82
N LEU A 438 13.84 31.93 26.81
CA LEU A 438 14.83 30.86 26.95
C LEU A 438 15.66 30.75 25.67
N THR A 439 16.86 30.19 25.74
CA THR A 439 17.74 29.95 24.59
C THR A 439 18.07 28.47 24.56
N THR A 440 17.84 27.81 23.42
CA THR A 440 18.22 26.40 23.24
C THR A 440 19.74 26.25 23.29
N SER A 441 20.25 25.11 23.74
CA SER A 441 21.69 24.87 23.70
C SER A 441 22.18 24.76 22.25
N PRO A 442 23.50 24.90 21.97
CA PRO A 442 24.03 24.72 20.61
C PRO A 442 23.69 23.36 19.97
N THR A 443 23.38 22.34 20.77
CA THR A 443 23.01 21.01 20.31
C THR A 443 21.51 20.72 20.46
N GLY A 444 20.71 21.64 21.01
CA GLY A 444 19.32 21.44 21.42
C GLY A 444 18.25 21.89 20.42
N GLY A 445 18.35 21.49 19.15
CA GLY A 445 17.30 21.83 18.18
C GLY A 445 15.97 21.12 18.45
N LEU A 446 14.86 21.74 18.06
CA LEU A 446 13.49 21.22 18.20
C LEU A 446 12.78 21.17 16.85
N ALA A 447 11.89 20.20 16.64
CA ALA A 447 11.02 20.15 15.46
C ALA A 447 9.61 19.64 15.79
N GLY A 448 8.61 20.33 15.27
CA GLY A 448 7.21 19.93 15.43
C GLY A 448 6.87 18.65 14.69
N GLU A 449 7.57 18.32 13.59
CA GLU A 449 7.31 17.08 12.84
C GLU A 449 7.63 15.81 13.64
N ILE A 450 8.51 15.90 14.64
CA ILE A 450 8.84 14.81 15.57
C ILE A 450 8.19 14.99 16.94
N GLY A 451 7.32 15.99 17.10
CA GLY A 451 6.60 16.22 18.35
C GLY A 451 7.45 16.78 19.48
N SER A 452 8.53 17.52 19.18
CA SER A 452 9.32 18.21 20.21
C SER A 452 8.46 19.10 21.10
N ARG A 453 8.83 19.16 22.39
CA ARG A 453 8.09 19.90 23.42
C ARG A 453 9.00 20.84 24.19
N ILE A 454 8.42 21.95 24.61
CA ILE A 454 8.95 22.84 25.65
C ILE A 454 8.10 22.61 26.89
N ARG A 455 8.72 22.30 28.02
CA ARG A 455 8.05 22.12 29.30
C ARG A 455 8.44 23.27 30.21
N LEU A 456 7.43 23.96 30.74
CA LEU A 456 7.59 25.07 31.68
C LEU A 456 6.88 24.71 32.97
N THR A 457 7.55 24.86 34.10
CA THR A 457 6.95 24.67 35.43
C THR A 457 7.02 26.00 36.18
N PHE A 458 5.85 26.56 36.46
CA PHE A 458 5.72 27.85 37.12
C PHE A 458 5.86 27.75 38.64
N PRO A 459 6.33 28.80 39.32
CA PRO A 459 6.41 28.83 40.78
C PRO A 459 5.03 28.70 41.42
N ALA A 460 5.01 28.16 42.64
CA ALA A 460 3.80 28.05 43.43
C ALA A 460 3.12 29.42 43.62
N GLY A 461 1.78 29.42 43.58
CA GLY A 461 0.98 30.65 43.64
C GLY A 461 0.73 31.32 42.29
N THR A 462 1.33 30.84 41.19
CA THR A 462 0.99 31.32 39.83
C THR A 462 -0.46 30.97 39.51
N GLY A 463 -1.28 31.99 39.19
CA GLY A 463 -2.69 31.81 38.88
C GLY A 463 -2.95 31.67 37.38
N PHE A 464 -3.74 30.66 37.00
CA PHE A 464 -4.14 30.38 35.62
C PHE A 464 -5.62 30.69 35.34
N ALA A 465 -6.27 31.48 36.20
CA ALA A 465 -7.66 31.89 36.02
C ALA A 465 -7.77 32.79 34.76
N GLY A 466 -8.62 32.39 33.81
CA GLY A 466 -8.76 33.09 32.52
C GLY A 466 -7.64 32.79 31.52
N TYR A 467 -6.88 31.70 31.70
CA TYR A 467 -5.81 31.29 30.80
C TYR A 467 -6.25 31.26 29.33
N ALA A 468 -5.46 31.93 28.49
CA ALA A 468 -5.49 31.78 27.04
C ALA A 468 -4.19 31.11 26.58
N ASN A 469 -4.27 30.30 25.52
CA ASN A 469 -3.14 29.53 25.02
C ASN A 469 -1.90 30.41 24.81
N GLY A 470 -0.78 30.00 25.40
CA GLY A 470 0.50 30.65 25.16
C GLY A 470 0.94 30.50 23.70
N THR A 471 1.70 31.47 23.19
CA THR A 471 2.32 31.43 21.85
C THR A 471 3.82 31.31 22.00
N VAL A 472 4.45 30.46 21.18
CA VAL A 472 5.90 30.28 21.15
C VAL A 472 6.43 30.98 19.91
N ARG A 473 7.28 31.98 20.11
CA ARG A 473 7.95 32.72 19.05
C ARG A 473 9.45 32.48 19.10
N ASP A 474 10.01 32.18 17.96
CA ASP A 474 11.45 32.17 17.74
C ASP A 474 11.91 33.58 17.43
N LEU A 475 12.64 34.20 18.35
CA LEU A 475 13.11 35.56 18.22
C LEU A 475 14.31 35.66 17.27
N THR A 476 15.16 34.63 17.19
CA THR A 476 16.29 34.60 16.26
C THR A 476 15.80 34.63 14.82
N ARG A 477 14.76 33.85 14.50
CA ARG A 477 14.19 33.79 13.14
C ARG A 477 12.98 34.71 12.93
N GLY A 478 12.45 35.31 14.00
CA GLY A 478 11.34 36.26 13.93
C GLY A 478 9.96 35.64 13.63
N VAL A 479 9.79 34.33 13.80
CA VAL A 479 8.58 33.58 13.41
C VAL A 479 7.89 32.89 14.59
N ASP A 480 6.55 32.79 14.54
CA ASP A 480 5.79 32.02 15.53
C ASP A 480 5.90 30.53 15.19
N VAL A 481 6.37 29.74 16.15
CA VAL A 481 6.75 28.32 15.96
C VAL A 481 5.85 27.34 16.67
N GLY A 482 5.01 27.80 17.61
CA GLY A 482 4.18 26.88 18.37
C GLY A 482 3.18 27.54 19.31
N THR A 483 2.49 26.70 20.06
CA THR A 483 1.48 27.10 21.04
C THR A 483 1.53 26.22 22.27
N CYS A 484 1.10 26.78 23.40
CA CYS A 484 1.03 26.08 24.67
C CYS A 484 -0.37 25.53 24.92
N GLY A 485 -0.42 24.30 25.46
CA GLY A 485 -1.66 23.67 25.91
C GLY A 485 -2.15 24.26 27.23
N PHE A 486 -3.27 23.72 27.73
CA PHE A 486 -3.75 24.03 29.08
C PHE A 486 -2.76 23.52 30.14
N PRO A 487 -2.59 24.26 31.25
CA PRO A 487 -1.72 23.84 32.35
C PRO A 487 -2.25 22.56 33.02
N ALA A 488 -1.33 21.67 33.39
CA ALA A 488 -1.58 20.58 34.32
C ALA A 488 -0.91 20.95 35.65
N ALA A 489 -1.72 21.39 36.62
CA ALA A 489 -1.24 22.06 37.84
C ALA A 489 -0.37 23.29 37.48
N LEU A 490 0.91 23.29 37.86
CA LEU A 490 1.85 24.38 37.57
C LEU A 490 2.66 24.16 36.28
N THR A 491 2.49 23.02 35.62
CA THR A 491 3.20 22.70 34.38
C THR A 491 2.40 23.13 33.16
N VAL A 492 3.05 23.86 32.25
CA VAL A 492 2.57 24.11 30.89
C VAL A 492 3.47 23.38 29.89
N SER A 493 2.86 22.63 28.97
CA SER A 493 3.56 22.02 27.83
C SER A 493 3.24 22.77 26.55
N CYS A 494 4.27 23.20 25.84
CA CYS A 494 4.16 23.85 24.54
C CYS A 494 4.64 22.91 23.44
N GLY A 495 3.83 22.82 22.38
CA GLY A 495 4.14 22.07 21.18
C GLY A 495 4.48 23.02 20.03
N LEU A 496 5.33 22.56 19.12
CA LEU A 496 5.62 23.26 17.88
C LEU A 496 4.56 22.93 16.82
N PHE A 497 4.33 23.84 15.87
CA PHE A 497 3.54 23.53 14.69
C PHE A 497 4.23 22.46 13.85
N SER A 498 3.45 21.67 13.11
CA SER A 498 3.91 20.43 12.45
C SER A 498 5.11 20.59 11.48
N SER A 499 5.38 21.80 10.96
CA SER A 499 6.58 22.08 10.16
C SER A 499 7.48 23.17 10.74
N ALA A 500 7.22 23.59 11.98
CA ALA A 500 8.11 24.50 12.67
C ALA A 500 9.32 23.73 13.21
N PHE A 501 10.46 24.39 13.17
CA PHE A 501 11.70 23.94 13.78
C PHE A 501 12.29 25.08 14.60
N VAL A 502 13.21 24.78 15.51
CA VAL A 502 14.04 25.71 16.27
C VAL A 502 15.46 25.14 16.21
N ASN A 503 16.45 25.94 15.84
CA ASN A 503 17.83 25.47 15.79
C ASN A 503 18.45 25.43 17.19
N GLY A 504 19.57 24.75 17.35
CA GLY A 504 20.40 24.91 18.54
C GLY A 504 20.94 26.35 18.62
N GLY A 505 20.86 26.97 19.80
CA GLY A 505 21.27 28.36 20.04
C GLY A 505 20.20 29.42 19.77
N ASP A 506 19.00 29.04 19.34
CA ASP A 506 17.92 30.00 19.06
C ASP A 506 17.28 30.52 20.34
N VAL A 507 16.94 31.81 20.35
CA VAL A 507 16.25 32.48 21.46
C VAL A 507 14.75 32.39 21.24
N LEU A 508 14.04 31.79 22.19
CA LEU A 508 12.59 31.66 22.18
C LEU A 508 11.94 32.58 23.21
N ARG A 509 10.75 33.07 22.85
CA ARG A 509 9.83 33.77 23.74
C ARG A 509 8.50 33.05 23.75
N VAL A 510 8.02 32.72 24.94
CA VAL A 510 6.68 32.18 25.17
C VAL A 510 5.82 33.27 25.80
N SER A 511 4.79 33.72 25.09
CA SER A 511 3.89 34.79 25.52
C SER A 511 2.57 34.21 26.02
N PHE A 512 2.21 34.54 27.25
CA PHE A 512 0.94 34.17 27.87
C PHE A 512 0.05 35.41 28.06
N PRO A 513 -1.13 35.47 27.43
CA PRO A 513 -1.98 36.66 27.50
C PRO A 513 -2.43 37.01 28.92
N LEU A 514 -2.74 36.00 29.73
CA LEU A 514 -3.30 36.15 31.07
C LEU A 514 -2.69 35.10 32.00
N LEU A 515 -1.73 35.53 32.82
CA LEU A 515 -1.23 34.81 33.99
C LEU A 515 -1.23 35.76 35.18
N ALA A 516 -1.69 35.28 36.34
CA ALA A 516 -1.57 36.03 37.59
C ALA A 516 -0.23 35.70 38.24
N ALA A 517 0.52 36.75 38.59
CA ALA A 517 1.79 36.62 39.30
C ALA A 517 1.59 35.96 40.67
N PRO A 518 2.53 35.12 41.13
CA PRO A 518 2.51 34.59 42.48
C PRO A 518 2.74 35.69 43.51
N ALA A 519 2.17 35.53 44.71
CA ALA A 519 2.38 36.46 45.83
C ALA A 519 3.83 36.45 46.35
N LEU A 520 4.53 35.32 46.21
CA LEU A 520 5.94 35.18 46.55
C LEU A 520 6.73 34.88 45.27
N PRO A 521 7.79 35.66 44.97
CA PRO A 521 8.73 35.38 43.89
C PRO A 521 9.33 33.97 44.04
N GLY A 522 9.40 33.22 42.95
CA GLY A 522 10.02 31.89 42.94
C GLY A 522 10.42 31.49 41.52
N PRO A 523 11.45 30.64 41.34
CA PRO A 523 11.98 30.33 40.02
C PRO A 523 10.98 29.52 39.19
N LEU A 524 10.77 29.92 37.93
CA LEU A 524 10.24 29.05 36.88
C LEU A 524 11.33 28.09 36.43
N THR A 525 11.01 26.83 36.19
CA THR A 525 11.93 25.86 35.56
C THR A 525 11.48 25.52 34.14
N ALA A 526 12.44 25.28 33.24
CA ALA A 526 12.20 25.01 31.84
C ALA A 526 13.09 23.88 31.31
N SER A 527 12.53 23.05 30.43
CA SER A 527 13.27 22.03 29.67
C SER A 527 12.68 21.88 28.27
N THR A 528 13.44 21.23 27.39
CA THR A 528 12.93 20.83 26.07
C THR A 528 13.16 19.34 25.87
N THR A 529 12.59 18.78 24.80
CA THR A 529 12.88 17.39 24.40
C THR A 529 14.30 17.16 23.88
N SER A 530 15.11 18.21 23.75
CA SER A 530 16.49 18.16 23.26
C SER A 530 17.50 18.78 24.24
N ASP A 531 17.03 19.55 25.22
CA ASP A 531 17.82 20.20 26.26
C ASP A 531 17.42 19.65 27.62
N LEU A 532 18.28 18.79 28.17
CA LEU A 532 18.14 18.18 29.49
C LEU A 532 19.47 18.34 30.25
N PRO A 533 19.46 18.61 31.56
CA PRO A 533 18.31 18.63 32.48
C PRO A 533 17.51 19.95 32.47
N GLU A 534 16.44 20.00 33.28
CA GLU A 534 15.63 21.20 33.49
C GLU A 534 16.43 22.34 34.16
N VAL A 535 16.20 23.57 33.70
CA VAL A 535 16.95 24.76 34.12
C VAL A 535 16.01 25.77 34.77
N GLY A 536 16.37 26.23 35.98
CA GLY A 536 15.66 27.31 36.67
C GLY A 536 15.97 28.68 36.08
N SER A 537 14.98 29.55 36.09
CA SER A 537 15.19 30.99 35.92
C SER A 537 15.92 31.58 37.13
N GLY A 538 16.63 32.68 36.92
CA GLY A 538 17.03 33.57 38.01
C GLY A 538 15.81 34.23 38.69
N ASP A 539 16.05 35.12 39.67
CA ASP A 539 14.98 35.80 40.40
C ASP A 539 13.93 36.45 39.48
N THR A 540 12.65 36.22 39.77
CA THR A 540 11.53 36.65 38.92
C THR A 540 11.34 38.16 38.97
N VAL A 541 11.19 38.78 37.80
CA VAL A 541 10.91 40.22 37.70
C VAL A 541 9.40 40.42 37.58
N VAL A 542 8.78 40.98 38.62
CA VAL A 542 7.38 41.43 38.61
C VAL A 542 7.37 42.91 38.27
N GLU A 543 6.77 43.30 37.14
CA GLU A 543 6.64 44.70 36.77
C GLU A 543 5.54 45.36 37.64
N PRO A 544 5.77 46.56 38.22
CA PRO A 544 4.75 47.23 39.02
C PRO A 544 3.54 47.60 38.14
N THR A 545 2.34 47.28 38.62
CA THR A 545 1.08 47.67 37.98
C THR A 545 1.06 49.17 37.66
N PRO A 546 0.82 49.60 36.41
CA PRO A 546 0.76 51.03 36.10
C PRO A 546 -0.40 51.68 36.85
N THR A 547 -0.07 52.67 37.69
CA THR A 547 -1.07 53.52 38.34
C THR A 547 -1.74 54.39 37.27
N PRO A 548 -3.08 54.47 37.17
CA PRO A 548 -3.75 55.27 36.16
C PRO A 548 -3.39 56.75 36.36
N THR A 549 -2.59 57.30 35.45
CA THR A 549 -2.26 58.72 35.45
C THR A 549 -3.32 59.48 34.66
N VAL A 550 -3.92 60.48 35.29
CA VAL A 550 -4.95 61.36 34.71
C VAL A 550 -4.37 62.10 33.50
N THR A 551 -5.12 62.07 32.40
CA THR A 551 -4.85 62.80 31.16
C THR A 551 -4.84 64.30 31.42
N ALA A 552 -3.69 64.95 31.20
CA ALA A 552 -3.61 66.41 31.08
C ALA A 552 -3.65 66.83 29.60
N THR A 553 -4.48 67.82 29.33
CA THR A 553 -4.76 68.52 28.06
C THR A 553 -3.48 69.03 27.36
N PRO A 554 -3.39 68.99 26.01
CA PRO A 554 -2.16 69.33 25.28
C PRO A 554 -1.84 70.83 25.35
N THR A 555 -0.58 71.15 25.65
CA THR A 555 -0.01 72.51 25.50
C THR A 555 1.15 72.45 24.50
N ALA A 556 1.24 73.50 23.68
CA ALA A 556 2.02 73.56 22.45
C ALA A 556 3.53 73.34 22.60
N GLU A 557 4.07 72.70 21.57
CA GLU A 557 5.48 72.44 21.28
C GLU A 557 6.28 73.74 21.07
N PRO A 558 7.43 73.93 21.75
CA PRO A 558 8.46 74.84 21.28
C PRO A 558 9.49 74.12 20.41
N THR A 559 9.79 74.79 19.31
CA THR A 559 10.79 74.50 18.27
C THR A 559 12.20 74.19 18.78
N THR A 560 12.85 73.38 17.95
CA THR A 560 14.17 72.75 18.07
C THR A 560 15.38 73.69 18.13
N VAL A 561 16.43 73.24 18.83
CA VAL A 561 17.83 73.66 18.64
C VAL A 561 18.66 72.39 18.41
N PRO A 562 19.47 72.28 17.34
CA PRO A 562 20.22 71.05 17.04
C PRO A 562 21.57 71.03 17.77
N THR A 563 21.88 69.92 18.43
CA THR A 563 23.19 69.59 19.00
C THR A 563 24.00 68.75 17.97
N PRO A 564 25.33 68.89 17.86
CA PRO A 564 26.08 68.39 16.71
C PRO A 564 26.16 66.86 16.65
N VAL A 565 25.99 66.33 15.43
CA VAL A 565 26.11 64.91 15.09
C VAL A 565 27.57 64.50 15.08
N ALA A 566 27.94 63.49 15.87
CA ALA A 566 29.20 62.79 15.72
C ALA A 566 29.16 61.87 14.50
N THR A 567 30.11 62.05 13.60
CA THR A 567 30.30 61.31 12.35
C THR A 567 30.80 59.89 12.66
N PHE A 568 29.93 58.89 12.53
CA PHE A 568 30.36 57.49 12.44
C PHE A 568 30.60 57.13 10.98
N VAL A 569 31.82 56.66 10.70
CA VAL A 569 32.22 56.07 9.42
C VAL A 569 31.38 54.80 9.17
N PRO A 570 30.73 54.64 8.01
CA PRO A 570 29.98 53.42 7.72
C PRO A 570 30.95 52.26 7.45
N THR A 571 31.03 51.32 8.38
CA THR A 571 31.51 49.96 8.13
C THR A 571 30.52 49.27 7.17
N PRO A 572 30.96 48.61 6.09
CA PRO A 572 30.04 47.97 5.15
C PRO A 572 29.21 46.90 5.87
N ALA A 573 27.89 47.04 5.82
CA ALA A 573 26.95 46.04 6.31
C ALA A 573 27.20 44.71 5.58
N PRO A 574 27.21 43.56 6.29
CA PRO A 574 27.21 42.27 5.62
C PRO A 574 25.93 42.19 4.78
N THR A 575 26.10 42.03 3.47
CA THR A 575 24.98 41.81 2.55
C THR A 575 24.33 40.48 2.95
N PRO A 576 23.05 40.44 3.36
CA PRO A 576 22.35 39.18 3.52
C PRO A 576 22.28 38.51 2.15
N THR A 577 22.92 37.35 2.02
CA THR A 577 22.73 36.49 0.85
C THR A 577 21.25 36.12 0.80
N ALA A 578 20.50 36.73 -0.11
CA ALA A 578 19.07 36.47 -0.28
C ALA A 578 18.87 35.00 -0.62
N THR A 579 18.16 34.25 0.23
CA THR A 579 17.73 32.90 -0.08
C THR A 579 16.83 32.95 -1.32
N PRO A 580 17.13 32.22 -2.41
CA PRO A 580 16.34 32.28 -3.62
C PRO A 580 14.91 31.80 -3.33
N ASN A 581 13.92 32.60 -3.71
CA ASN A 581 12.49 32.30 -3.55
C ASN A 581 11.97 31.27 -4.58
N ALA A 582 12.86 30.73 -5.42
CA ALA A 582 12.54 29.80 -6.50
C ALA A 582 13.72 28.85 -6.74
N GLU A 583 13.44 27.55 -6.85
CA GLU A 583 14.43 26.51 -7.10
C GLU A 583 13.92 25.59 -8.22
N PRO A 584 14.68 25.37 -9.31
CA PRO A 584 14.31 24.37 -10.31
C PRO A 584 14.47 22.97 -9.70
N THR A 585 13.41 22.16 -9.75
CA THR A 585 13.37 20.82 -9.14
C THR A 585 13.51 19.69 -10.15
N GLU A 586 13.12 19.95 -11.40
CA GLU A 586 13.20 18.99 -12.50
C GLU A 586 13.26 19.74 -13.84
N GLY A 587 14.02 19.22 -14.80
CA GLY A 587 14.04 19.72 -16.18
C GLY A 587 14.48 21.20 -16.33
N THR A 588 14.05 21.83 -17.43
CA THR A 588 14.45 23.22 -17.75
C THR A 588 13.34 24.19 -17.42
N VAL A 589 13.61 25.14 -16.52
CA VAL A 589 12.73 26.28 -16.18
C VAL A 589 13.27 27.54 -16.83
N LYS A 590 12.42 28.28 -17.56
CA LYS A 590 12.81 29.56 -18.17
C LYS A 590 12.04 30.72 -17.56
N VAL A 591 12.72 31.85 -17.34
CA VAL A 591 12.16 33.05 -16.73
C VAL A 591 12.36 34.26 -17.63
N LYS A 592 11.27 34.99 -17.86
CA LYS A 592 11.26 36.31 -18.48
C LYS A 592 11.05 37.35 -17.39
N ARG A 593 12.11 38.08 -17.04
CA ARG A 593 12.11 39.11 -15.98
C ARG A 593 11.28 40.36 -16.39
N PRO A 594 10.79 41.17 -15.43
CA PRO A 594 10.06 42.40 -15.74
C PRO A 594 10.89 43.33 -16.64
N GLY A 595 10.27 43.91 -17.66
CA GLY A 595 10.94 44.80 -18.62
C GLY A 595 11.75 44.09 -19.73
N SER A 596 12.05 42.79 -19.60
CA SER A 596 12.71 42.02 -20.66
C SER A 596 11.72 41.48 -21.69
N SER A 597 12.18 41.29 -22.94
CA SER A 597 11.44 40.58 -23.99
C SER A 597 11.80 39.09 -24.09
N ALA A 598 12.96 38.67 -23.56
CA ALA A 598 13.55 37.34 -23.72
C ALA A 598 13.39 36.44 -22.48
N TYR A 599 13.37 35.12 -22.71
CA TYR A 599 13.40 34.08 -21.68
C TYR A 599 14.84 33.58 -21.46
N VAL A 600 15.26 33.51 -20.21
CA VAL A 600 16.57 32.98 -19.79
C VAL A 600 16.34 31.80 -18.84
N GLU A 601 17.23 30.81 -18.83
CA GLU A 601 17.12 29.68 -17.89
C GLU A 601 17.28 30.16 -16.44
N LEU A 602 16.52 29.55 -15.53
CA LEU A 602 16.52 29.91 -14.11
C LEU A 602 17.84 29.51 -13.46
N ASP A 603 18.61 30.50 -13.01
CA ASP A 603 19.74 30.29 -12.12
C ASP A 603 19.24 30.02 -10.70
N ALA A 604 19.49 28.81 -10.18
CA ALA A 604 19.07 28.38 -8.84
C ALA A 604 19.67 29.21 -7.70
N LYS A 605 20.70 30.03 -7.96
CA LYS A 605 21.31 30.93 -6.97
C LYS A 605 20.63 32.29 -6.90
N GLN A 606 19.70 32.59 -7.82
CA GLN A 606 19.01 33.88 -7.91
C GLN A 606 17.50 33.71 -7.79
N GLY A 607 16.86 34.49 -6.91
CA GLY A 607 15.40 34.52 -6.82
C GLY A 607 14.74 35.06 -8.09
N ILE A 608 13.46 34.70 -8.29
CA ILE A 608 12.60 35.24 -9.35
C ILE A 608 11.91 36.52 -8.84
N PRO A 609 12.16 37.70 -9.45
CA PRO A 609 11.45 38.93 -9.09
C PRO A 609 9.95 38.84 -9.38
N LEU A 610 9.13 39.49 -8.55
CA LEU A 610 7.69 39.65 -8.84
C LEU A 610 7.49 40.40 -10.17
N GLY A 611 6.47 40.01 -10.93
CA GLY A 611 6.20 40.48 -12.28
C GLY A 611 6.83 39.63 -13.39
N SER A 612 7.73 38.70 -13.05
CA SER A 612 8.33 37.76 -14.01
C SER A 612 7.31 36.77 -14.57
N THR A 613 7.54 36.32 -15.81
CA THR A 613 6.82 35.18 -16.40
C THR A 613 7.72 33.95 -16.39
N VAL A 614 7.21 32.84 -15.87
CA VAL A 614 7.94 31.59 -15.66
C VAL A 614 7.34 30.51 -16.56
N ASP A 615 8.17 29.85 -17.37
CA ASP A 615 7.82 28.72 -18.22
C ASP A 615 8.34 27.42 -17.58
N THR A 616 7.41 26.56 -17.16
CA THR A 616 7.65 25.24 -16.57
C THR A 616 7.06 24.12 -17.44
N LYS A 617 6.94 24.33 -18.76
CA LYS A 617 6.42 23.28 -19.66
C LYS A 617 7.35 22.07 -19.80
N ARG A 618 8.66 22.28 -19.59
CA ARG A 618 9.71 21.25 -19.69
C ARG A 618 10.48 21.07 -18.37
N GLY A 619 9.87 21.46 -17.26
CA GLY A 619 10.48 21.37 -15.94
C GLY A 619 9.52 21.73 -14.83
N ALA A 620 10.01 21.81 -13.61
CA ALA A 620 9.26 22.17 -12.43
C ALA A 620 10.04 23.19 -11.60
N VAL A 621 9.33 24.13 -10.99
CA VAL A 621 9.91 25.13 -10.11
C VAL A 621 9.22 25.09 -8.75
N LYS A 622 10.01 24.95 -7.70
CA LYS A 622 9.55 25.09 -6.32
C LYS A 622 9.64 26.56 -5.93
N LEU A 623 8.49 27.16 -5.63
CA LEU A 623 8.42 28.53 -5.15
C LEU A 623 8.22 28.54 -3.64
N ARG A 624 8.87 29.49 -2.98
CA ARG A 624 8.67 29.80 -1.56
C ARG A 624 7.87 31.09 -1.43
N ASP A 625 6.81 31.07 -0.63
CA ASP A 625 6.10 32.30 -0.25
C ASP A 625 6.76 32.99 0.97
N ALA A 626 6.32 34.20 1.31
CA ALA A 626 6.92 34.93 2.45
C ALA A 626 6.45 34.44 3.84
N THR A 627 5.58 33.44 3.90
CA THR A 627 5.17 32.75 5.14
C THR A 627 5.91 31.43 5.32
N GLY A 628 6.89 31.12 4.45
CA GLY A 628 7.66 29.87 4.48
C GLY A 628 6.93 28.67 3.85
N GLY A 629 5.80 28.89 3.19
CA GLY A 629 5.10 27.86 2.41
C GLY A 629 5.85 27.57 1.11
N GLU A 630 5.90 26.31 0.71
CA GLU A 630 6.51 25.86 -0.53
C GLU A 630 5.51 25.10 -1.39
N ALA A 631 5.51 25.43 -2.68
CA ALA A 631 4.77 24.67 -3.66
C ALA A 631 5.56 24.56 -4.96
N GLU A 632 5.54 23.37 -5.53
CA GLU A 632 6.09 23.05 -6.83
C GLU A 632 5.05 23.31 -7.92
N PHE A 633 5.50 23.93 -9.01
CA PHE A 633 4.66 24.31 -10.14
C PHE A 633 5.23 23.80 -11.46
N SER A 634 4.42 23.08 -12.23
CA SER A 634 4.86 22.42 -13.47
C SER A 634 3.79 22.40 -14.58
N GLN A 635 4.23 22.09 -15.80
CA GLN A 635 3.42 21.91 -17.00
C GLN A 635 2.66 23.15 -17.49
N GLY A 636 3.14 24.37 -17.16
CA GLY A 636 2.46 25.61 -17.49
C GLY A 636 3.36 26.83 -17.64
N ILE A 637 2.78 27.94 -18.10
CA ILE A 637 3.43 29.25 -18.08
C ILE A 637 2.58 30.24 -17.27
N PHE A 638 3.20 30.88 -16.28
CA PHE A 638 2.51 31.79 -15.38
C PHE A 638 3.30 33.06 -15.10
N LYS A 639 2.57 34.15 -14.83
CA LYS A 639 3.13 35.40 -14.31
C LYS A 639 3.03 35.40 -12.79
N LEU A 640 4.14 35.70 -12.14
CA LEU A 640 4.23 35.78 -10.68
C LEU A 640 3.87 37.20 -10.22
N SER A 641 2.98 37.32 -9.24
CA SER A 641 2.65 38.58 -8.59
C SER A 641 2.30 38.35 -7.11
N ARG A 642 2.02 39.43 -6.38
CA ARG A 642 1.61 39.37 -4.98
C ARG A 642 0.36 40.22 -4.75
N ALA A 643 -0.62 39.66 -4.03
CA ALA A 643 -1.85 40.36 -3.67
C ALA A 643 -2.29 39.97 -2.26
N GLY A 644 -2.42 40.93 -1.35
CA GLY A 644 -2.90 40.71 0.03
C GLY A 644 -2.08 39.66 0.79
N GLY A 645 -0.75 39.70 0.67
CA GLY A 645 0.15 38.73 1.32
C GLY A 645 0.31 37.38 0.60
N VAL A 646 -0.53 37.07 -0.40
CA VAL A 646 -0.55 35.80 -1.13
C VAL A 646 0.25 35.89 -2.44
N THR A 647 1.03 34.86 -2.75
CA THR A 647 1.73 34.68 -4.03
C THR A 647 0.73 34.23 -5.10
N VAL A 648 0.57 35.03 -6.16
CA VAL A 648 -0.40 34.78 -7.23
C VAL A 648 0.31 34.33 -8.50
N LEU A 649 -0.13 33.21 -9.06
CA LEU A 649 0.36 32.61 -10.30
C LEU A 649 -0.74 32.74 -11.35
N THR A 650 -0.59 33.68 -12.27
CA THR A 650 -1.58 33.95 -13.31
C THR A 650 -1.20 33.23 -14.60
N LEU A 651 -2.06 32.36 -15.12
CA LEU A 651 -1.83 31.68 -16.41
C LEU A 651 -1.73 32.71 -17.55
N THR A 652 -0.68 32.62 -18.38
CA THR A 652 -0.38 33.66 -19.40
C THR A 652 -0.52 33.21 -20.84
N GLU A 653 -0.60 31.91 -21.11
CA GLU A 653 -0.66 31.42 -22.49
C GLU A 653 -1.95 31.89 -23.21
N PRO A 654 -1.90 32.12 -24.53
CA PRO A 654 -3.08 32.46 -25.33
C PRO A 654 -4.09 31.31 -25.37
N LEU A 655 -5.36 31.62 -25.10
CA LEU A 655 -6.48 30.69 -25.23
C LEU A 655 -7.08 30.74 -26.64
N ALA A 656 -7.64 29.62 -27.11
CA ALA A 656 -8.43 29.62 -28.33
C ALA A 656 -9.70 30.51 -28.19
N PRO A 657 -10.11 31.24 -29.25
CA PRO A 657 -11.37 31.98 -29.24
C PRO A 657 -12.58 31.04 -29.16
N CYS A 658 -13.58 31.39 -28.35
CA CYS A 658 -14.80 30.59 -28.19
C CYS A 658 -15.76 30.81 -29.39
N LYS A 659 -15.57 30.07 -30.49
CA LYS A 659 -16.54 30.02 -31.61
C LYS A 659 -17.38 28.74 -31.53
N LYS A 660 -18.66 28.79 -31.95
CA LYS A 660 -19.52 27.58 -32.07
C LYS A 660 -18.86 26.61 -33.06
N ALA A 661 -18.69 25.35 -32.64
CA ALA A 661 -17.84 24.38 -33.33
C ALA A 661 -18.43 23.93 -34.67
N SER A 662 -17.62 23.94 -35.74
CA SER A 662 -17.80 23.01 -36.87
C SER A 662 -16.91 21.79 -36.62
N ALA A 663 -17.43 20.60 -36.91
CA ALA A 663 -16.73 19.33 -36.72
C ALA A 663 -15.38 19.31 -37.47
N ALA A 664 -14.38 18.69 -36.83
CA ALA A 664 -13.02 18.43 -37.30
C ALA A 664 -12.05 19.63 -37.45
N LYS A 665 -11.37 20.02 -36.36
CA LYS A 665 -9.97 20.54 -36.38
C LYS A 665 -9.37 20.66 -34.97
N LYS A 666 -8.12 20.20 -34.81
CA LYS A 666 -7.14 20.32 -33.69
C LYS A 666 -7.68 20.71 -32.29
N LYS A 667 -7.36 19.91 -31.25
CA LYS A 667 -7.60 20.21 -29.82
C LYS A 667 -7.44 21.71 -29.55
N ALA A 668 -8.52 22.37 -29.14
CA ALA A 668 -8.51 23.80 -28.86
C ALA A 668 -7.38 24.13 -27.86
N LYS A 669 -6.61 25.20 -28.14
CA LYS A 669 -5.52 25.63 -27.24
C LYS A 669 -6.07 25.91 -25.85
N SER A 670 -5.65 25.08 -24.90
CA SER A 670 -5.84 25.25 -23.47
C SER A 670 -4.51 25.57 -22.81
N ARG A 671 -4.57 26.12 -21.60
CA ARG A 671 -3.40 26.36 -20.75
C ARG A 671 -3.67 25.77 -19.39
N LYS A 672 -2.63 25.27 -18.74
CA LYS A 672 -2.76 24.59 -17.46
C LYS A 672 -1.56 24.87 -16.58
N LEU A 673 -1.73 24.62 -15.29
CA LEU A 673 -0.66 24.64 -14.31
C LEU A 673 -1.00 23.61 -13.23
N TRP A 674 -0.05 22.72 -12.97
CA TRP A 674 -0.08 21.88 -11.79
C TRP A 674 0.60 22.60 -10.64
N GLY A 675 -0.01 22.52 -9.46
CA GLY A 675 0.58 22.92 -8.19
C GLY A 675 0.60 21.74 -7.23
N ASP A 676 1.70 21.56 -6.52
CA ASP A 676 1.84 20.58 -5.46
C ASP A 676 2.55 21.22 -4.26
N GLY A 677 1.87 21.32 -3.12
CA GLY A 677 2.47 21.88 -1.91
C GLY A 677 1.51 22.72 -1.07
N LYS A 678 2.09 23.47 -0.14
CA LYS A 678 1.39 24.21 0.92
C LYS A 678 1.91 25.64 1.02
N GLY A 679 1.03 26.58 1.31
CA GLY A 679 1.41 27.98 1.48
C GLY A 679 0.32 28.93 1.02
N ALA A 680 0.58 30.22 1.18
CA ALA A 680 -0.19 31.31 0.63
C ALA A 680 0.01 31.43 -0.89
N PHE A 681 -0.41 30.40 -1.62
CA PHE A 681 -0.42 30.37 -3.08
C PHE A 681 -1.84 30.47 -3.63
N ARG A 682 -1.97 31.25 -4.71
CA ARG A 682 -3.19 31.36 -5.50
C ARG A 682 -2.88 31.17 -6.97
N THR A 683 -3.51 30.20 -7.60
CA THR A 683 -3.44 29.98 -9.05
C THR A 683 -4.65 30.61 -9.72
N GLN A 684 -4.43 31.51 -10.67
CA GLN A 684 -5.47 32.31 -11.30
C GLN A 684 -5.62 31.93 -12.78
N GLY A 685 -6.77 31.36 -13.10
CA GLY A 685 -7.25 31.18 -14.46
C GLY A 685 -8.11 32.36 -14.92
N LYS A 686 -8.68 32.26 -16.11
CA LYS A 686 -9.47 33.32 -16.74
C LYS A 686 -10.82 33.56 -16.02
N TYR A 687 -11.42 32.51 -15.46
CA TYR A 687 -12.77 32.53 -14.90
C TYR A 687 -12.83 32.24 -13.39
N SER A 688 -11.77 31.69 -12.79
CA SER A 688 -11.70 31.48 -11.34
C SER A 688 -10.26 31.52 -10.81
N ALA A 689 -10.14 31.66 -9.49
CA ALA A 689 -8.88 31.53 -8.77
C ALA A 689 -8.95 30.45 -7.69
N ALA A 690 -7.94 29.59 -7.62
CA ALA A 690 -7.81 28.52 -6.65
C ALA A 690 -6.76 28.89 -5.60
N THR A 691 -7.14 28.90 -4.31
CA THR A 691 -6.26 29.15 -3.16
C THR A 691 -6.11 27.87 -2.35
N VAL A 692 -4.89 27.58 -1.92
CA VAL A 692 -4.54 26.27 -1.34
C VAL A 692 -4.08 26.33 0.10
N ARG A 693 -4.22 25.19 0.79
CA ARG A 693 -3.68 24.91 2.12
C ARG A 693 -3.22 23.44 2.17
N GLY A 694 -2.15 23.09 1.45
CA GLY A 694 -1.54 21.76 1.43
C GLY A 694 -2.21 20.75 0.50
N THR A 695 -1.96 20.86 -0.80
CA THR A 695 -2.70 20.13 -1.84
C THR A 695 -1.87 19.79 -3.06
N LYS A 696 -2.34 18.81 -3.84
CA LYS A 696 -1.96 18.62 -5.25
C LYS A 696 -3.18 18.92 -6.14
N TRP A 697 -3.03 19.87 -7.05
CA TRP A 697 -4.15 20.38 -7.83
C TRP A 697 -3.75 20.86 -9.22
N LEU A 698 -4.72 20.84 -10.13
CA LEU A 698 -4.63 21.34 -11.49
C LEU A 698 -5.57 22.53 -11.64
N VAL A 699 -5.07 23.62 -12.22
CA VAL A 699 -5.91 24.68 -12.82
C VAL A 699 -5.71 24.65 -14.33
N GLN A 700 -6.79 24.49 -15.07
CA GLN A 700 -6.80 24.47 -16.53
C GLN A 700 -7.84 25.44 -17.07
N ASP A 701 -7.42 26.34 -17.96
CA ASP A 701 -8.31 27.19 -18.73
C ASP A 701 -8.49 26.64 -20.13
N ASP A 702 -9.75 26.58 -20.56
CA ASP A 702 -10.14 26.36 -21.94
C ASP A 702 -11.30 27.31 -22.31
N CYS A 703 -11.79 27.21 -23.54
CA CYS A 703 -12.91 28.03 -24.02
C CYS A 703 -14.21 27.80 -23.22
N ALA A 704 -14.37 26.66 -22.55
CA ALA A 704 -15.55 26.28 -21.79
C ALA A 704 -15.52 26.76 -20.33
N GLY A 705 -14.36 27.20 -19.82
CA GLY A 705 -14.23 27.73 -18.46
C GLY A 705 -12.87 27.44 -17.81
N THR A 706 -12.76 27.76 -16.52
CA THR A 706 -11.61 27.39 -15.68
C THR A 706 -11.97 26.14 -14.88
N LEU A 707 -11.27 25.04 -15.14
CA LEU A 707 -11.37 23.78 -14.40
C LEU A 707 -10.34 23.77 -13.27
N THR A 708 -10.80 23.46 -12.06
CA THR A 708 -9.95 23.09 -10.93
C THR A 708 -10.18 21.62 -10.60
N LYS A 709 -9.12 20.80 -10.65
CA LYS A 709 -9.16 19.37 -10.26
C LYS A 709 -8.21 19.17 -9.08
N VAL A 710 -8.69 18.50 -8.03
CA VAL A 710 -7.91 18.26 -6.81
C VAL A 710 -7.63 16.77 -6.70
N THR A 711 -6.36 16.39 -6.69
CA THR A 711 -5.93 14.99 -6.54
C THR A 711 -5.53 14.67 -5.10
N GLN A 712 -5.09 15.68 -4.34
CA GLN A 712 -4.76 15.53 -2.92
C GLN A 712 -5.11 16.82 -2.14
N GLY A 713 -5.67 16.66 -0.94
CA GLY A 713 -6.05 17.74 -0.04
C GLY A 713 -7.32 18.52 -0.46
N THR A 714 -7.40 19.80 -0.12
CA THR A 714 -8.58 20.66 -0.34
C THR A 714 -8.22 22.05 -0.89
N VAL A 715 -8.90 22.46 -1.97
CA VAL A 715 -8.69 23.75 -2.64
C VAL A 715 -9.94 24.61 -2.55
N THR A 716 -9.78 25.88 -2.20
CA THR A 716 -10.86 26.87 -2.21
C THR A 716 -10.85 27.62 -3.55
N VAL A 717 -11.89 27.43 -4.35
CA VAL A 717 -12.09 28.09 -5.64
C VAL A 717 -13.00 29.30 -5.49
N ARG A 718 -12.52 30.47 -5.91
CA ARG A 718 -13.32 31.68 -6.04
C ARG A 718 -13.72 31.87 -7.51
N ASP A 719 -14.96 31.58 -7.83
CA ASP A 719 -15.63 31.89 -9.11
C ASP A 719 -16.44 33.16 -8.91
N ARG A 720 -15.83 34.31 -9.25
CA ARG A 720 -16.42 35.65 -9.06
C ARG A 720 -16.86 35.87 -7.60
N ALA A 721 -18.16 36.03 -7.34
CA ALA A 721 -18.71 36.21 -5.99
C ALA A 721 -18.88 34.88 -5.23
N LYS A 722 -18.85 33.74 -5.93
CA LYS A 722 -19.07 32.41 -5.35
C LYS A 722 -17.75 31.78 -4.90
N THR A 723 -17.76 31.23 -3.68
CA THR A 723 -16.64 30.45 -3.14
C THR A 723 -17.06 28.98 -3.04
N VAL A 724 -16.24 28.07 -3.57
CA VAL A 724 -16.50 26.63 -3.60
C VAL A 724 -15.28 25.89 -3.07
N VAL A 725 -15.49 24.96 -2.13
CA VAL A 725 -14.43 24.09 -1.61
C VAL A 725 -14.42 22.78 -2.41
N VAL A 726 -13.29 22.45 -3.02
CA VAL A 726 -13.09 21.23 -3.81
C VAL A 726 -12.13 20.31 -3.08
N ARG A 727 -12.58 19.10 -2.75
CA ARG A 727 -11.79 18.07 -2.04
C ARG A 727 -11.14 17.10 -3.02
N ALA A 728 -10.15 16.34 -2.54
CA ALA A 728 -9.49 15.28 -3.29
C ALA A 728 -10.47 14.36 -4.03
N GLY A 729 -10.13 14.00 -5.27
CA GLY A 729 -10.97 13.18 -6.15
C GLY A 729 -12.12 13.95 -6.82
N LYS A 730 -12.35 15.22 -6.48
CA LYS A 730 -13.40 16.06 -7.07
C LYS A 730 -12.82 17.13 -8.00
N SER A 731 -13.70 17.72 -8.82
CA SER A 731 -13.37 18.83 -9.70
C SER A 731 -14.50 19.85 -9.74
N TYR A 732 -14.17 21.09 -10.08
CA TYR A 732 -15.11 22.19 -10.24
C TYR A 732 -14.77 23.00 -11.49
N ARG A 733 -15.77 23.40 -12.26
CA ARG A 733 -15.59 24.21 -13.48
C ARG A 733 -16.37 25.52 -13.39
N ALA A 734 -15.64 26.63 -13.37
CA ALA A 734 -16.19 27.99 -13.46
C ALA A 734 -16.45 28.34 -14.93
N LYS A 735 -17.69 28.68 -15.29
CA LYS A 735 -18.11 28.91 -16.68
C LYS A 735 -18.05 30.40 -17.08
N PRO A 736 -17.85 30.72 -18.37
CA PRO A 736 -18.06 32.07 -18.91
C PRO A 736 -19.50 32.53 -18.68
N ARG A 737 -19.73 33.85 -18.54
CA ARG A 737 -21.10 34.39 -18.63
C ARG A 737 -21.57 34.19 -20.07
N ARG A 738 -22.82 33.76 -20.23
CA ARG A 738 -23.52 33.91 -21.51
C ARG A 738 -23.73 35.39 -21.79
#